data_AF-A0A3T0L216-F1
#
_entry.id   AF-A0A3T0L216-F1
#
_cell.length_a   1.000
_cell.length_b   1.000
_cell.length_c   1.000
_cell.angle_alpha   90.00
_cell.angle_beta   90.00
_cell.angle_gamma   90.00
#
_symmetry.space_group_name_H-M   'P 1'
#
loop_
_entity.id
_entity.type
_entity.pdbx_description
1 polymer ?
#
loop_
_entity_poly.entity_id
_entity_poly.type
_entity_poly.pdbx_seq_one_letter_code
_entity_poly.pdbx_strand_id
1 'polypeptide(L)'
;MKDLCKQLISNEDYKIPEFEKIHISFEKETQTFHIYSKEKLPITKISNIFQNFNIDILDSVSFINDGIYVYKIKTNIQHTDTFFKYKHIFLEILQKALLNEIYTLCKLYYMAWEGFTLREISLLRALIKYQNQLFYEFNENLIISALLNNSKLTKYIINYFKDRFSTKDLSLEKTISKEIKKIKNLNEDKIFRVLFTIVKNTLRTNYFLNKETISFKVNTQNFKNILFGMQPNIESYVYHNDFNGIHLRMSKISRGGLRWSDRPHDFREEIKDLMITQEAKNALIIPEGAKGGFVIYKDGVSKNEFKKYYSLFIDALLDLIDVGDVDLVKYDDNDFYFVVAADKGTASMSDTANEIAIKRGYFLKDAFASGGSTGYSHKKLGITAKGAIHTTGRFFIEKNQDIYKDRLSVVGVGSMRGDVFGNGMLLNKNFLLIGAISHKEIFIDPNPDPKTAYKERKRLFENSLSWSDYDKSKISKGGGVFKRDQKSIKLSPEIKNLLNTKKDEMSAEELAKSLLKLKVDLLYFGGIGTYVKSSDEQNIHISDKQNANIRINANEIKAYAVCEGANLALTMPARYEYALNGGKINLDAIDNSAGVNTSDYEVNLKMILNMLVDKGKISEKDKIKVLKDIENNVIEKVLLNNFHHALVLSLEERRVYKEKLIKVLEVLEKNTDYFKRKNYSIPKNSEIETVYYNGKAIRPVLAIIMLYSKIFVKKYIINSNLLESNYYDKFLKQYFPEEFLEKFENDIMHHPLKKEIIATQIANNIINAHGIDFISNFHEKSFKYKIESYLIMNELIDADKIRTEALKIKNIEKQYETLIDIEKTIKFAVKWMVKTLENSSVKPLLFITYKDEVKSIIGNGNELELYEKWKDFYKFLPAMFMIKHEYNLELKTILELFKLIITKFKINKILKEIKTTKPKNRIDKNLKEEIERLIEYFVITFAKEVINSNKFDSSSLKKSFQTYISRKKDEYEDIIEEINGIKKEKKSLVLLSHIANSLILQLLK
;
A
#
# COMPACT_ATOMS: atom_id res chain seq x y z
N MET A 1 15.86 37.24 66.20
CA MET A 1 15.75 36.36 65.02
C MET A 1 15.30 34.95 65.39
N LYS A 2 16.00 34.22 66.28
CA LYS A 2 15.56 32.91 66.82
C LYS A 2 14.17 32.94 67.47
N ASP A 3 13.83 33.99 68.21
CA ASP A 3 12.50 34.14 68.83
C ASP A 3 11.42 34.62 67.85
N LEU A 4 11.80 35.25 66.72
CA LEU A 4 10.88 35.60 65.63
C LEU A 4 10.51 34.33 64.82
N CYS A 5 11.47 33.42 64.62
CA CYS A 5 11.22 32.12 63.98
C CYS A 5 10.33 31.20 64.83
N LYS A 6 10.38 31.31 66.17
CA LYS A 6 9.49 30.57 67.09
C LYS A 6 8.01 30.99 67.01
N GLN A 7 7.70 32.16 66.46
CA GLN A 7 6.30 32.60 66.29
C GLN A 7 5.62 32.01 65.05
N LEU A 8 6.39 31.48 64.08
CA LEU A 8 5.86 30.90 62.83
C LEU A 8 5.80 29.36 62.85
N ILE A 9 6.57 28.72 63.73
CA ILE A 9 6.69 27.26 63.87
C ILE A 9 6.12 26.85 65.23
N SER A 10 5.08 26.00 65.24
CA SER A 10 4.45 25.46 66.45
C SER A 10 5.09 24.13 66.89
N ASN A 11 4.80 23.67 68.11
CA ASN A 11 5.24 22.34 68.56
C ASN A 11 4.61 21.20 67.74
N GLU A 12 3.49 21.45 67.05
CA GLU A 12 2.87 20.46 66.17
C GLU A 12 3.63 20.31 64.85
N ASP A 13 4.31 21.36 64.38
CA ASP A 13 5.14 21.33 63.16
C ASP A 13 6.37 20.40 63.32
N TYR A 14 6.73 20.03 64.55
CA TYR A 14 7.78 19.03 64.85
C TYR A 14 7.27 17.59 64.87
N LYS A 15 5.94 17.37 64.84
CA LYS A 15 5.35 16.02 64.80
C LYS A 15 5.32 15.52 63.35
N ILE A 16 6.37 14.81 62.97
CA ILE A 16 6.51 14.28 61.62
C ILE A 16 5.65 13.00 61.48
N PRO A 17 4.75 12.93 60.49
CA PRO A 17 4.01 11.71 60.19
C PRO A 17 4.93 10.63 59.60
N GLU A 18 4.51 9.37 59.63
CA GLU A 18 5.24 8.30 58.94
C GLU A 18 4.95 8.32 57.44
N PHE A 19 6.00 8.34 56.60
CA PHE A 19 5.87 8.34 55.14
C PHE A 19 7.10 7.82 54.40
N GLU A 20 6.91 7.37 53.15
CA GLU A 20 7.99 6.85 52.31
C GLU A 20 8.89 7.94 51.73
N LYS A 21 8.34 8.88 50.96
CA LYS A 21 9.11 9.93 50.25
C LYS A 21 8.64 11.34 50.55
N ILE A 22 7.35 11.61 50.35
CA ILE A 22 6.71 12.90 50.61
C ILE A 22 5.33 12.66 51.25
N HIS A 23 5.00 13.44 52.28
CA HIS A 23 3.66 13.53 52.88
C HIS A 23 3.16 14.98 52.80
N ILE A 24 1.86 15.14 52.55
CA ILE A 24 1.23 16.46 52.48
C ILE A 24 -0.05 16.45 53.30
N SER A 25 -0.17 17.40 54.21
CA SER A 25 -1.40 17.67 54.95
C SER A 25 -1.81 19.13 54.78
N PHE A 26 -3.07 19.44 55.11
CA PHE A 26 -3.62 20.80 55.00
C PHE A 26 -4.48 21.12 56.22
N GLU A 27 -4.10 22.21 56.88
CA GLU A 27 -4.74 22.78 58.06
C GLU A 27 -5.80 23.81 57.64
N LYS A 28 -7.05 23.55 58.04
CA LYS A 28 -8.23 24.31 57.57
C LYS A 28 -8.26 25.74 58.12
N GLU A 29 -7.97 25.91 59.41
CA GLU A 29 -8.14 27.18 60.12
C GLU A 29 -7.20 28.27 59.61
N THR A 30 -5.96 27.88 59.30
CA THR A 30 -4.90 28.79 58.87
C THR A 30 -4.67 28.80 57.36
N GLN A 31 -5.37 27.93 56.61
CA GLN A 31 -5.17 27.64 55.19
C GLN A 31 -3.70 27.29 54.86
N THR A 32 -3.11 26.42 55.67
CA THR A 32 -1.68 26.09 55.61
C THR A 32 -1.45 24.66 55.13
N PHE A 33 -0.61 24.49 54.11
CA PHE A 33 -0.10 23.19 53.70
C PHE A 33 1.17 22.86 54.48
N HIS A 34 1.24 21.64 55.01
CA HIS A 34 2.45 21.06 55.58
C HIS A 34 2.96 19.97 54.65
N ILE A 35 4.14 20.20 54.08
CA ILE A 35 4.80 19.25 53.17
C ILE A 35 6.04 18.72 53.88
N TYR A 36 6.10 17.41 54.06
CA TYR A 36 7.24 16.69 54.64
C TYR A 36 7.93 15.91 53.53
N SER A 37 9.25 16.04 53.40
CA SER A 37 10.02 15.42 52.32
C SER A 37 11.37 14.90 52.83
N LYS A 38 11.77 13.71 52.37
CA LYS A 38 13.11 13.16 52.65
C LYS A 38 14.21 13.81 51.80
N GLU A 39 13.83 14.48 50.71
CA GLU A 39 14.74 15.22 49.84
C GLU A 39 14.42 16.72 49.85
N LYS A 40 15.45 17.55 49.63
CA LYS A 40 15.28 19.00 49.55
C LYS A 40 14.50 19.39 48.28
N LEU A 41 13.34 19.97 48.46
CA LEU A 41 12.50 20.54 47.40
C LEU A 41 12.80 22.04 47.22
N PRO A 42 13.01 22.53 45.99
CA PRO A 42 13.07 23.96 45.72
C PRO A 42 11.70 24.61 45.97
N ILE A 43 11.67 25.75 46.68
CA ILE A 43 10.44 26.52 46.91
C ILE A 43 9.79 26.96 45.59
N THR A 44 10.61 27.28 44.58
CA THR A 44 10.14 27.58 43.23
C THR A 44 9.35 26.42 42.61
N LYS A 45 9.73 25.17 42.87
CA LYS A 45 8.98 23.99 42.41
C LYS A 45 7.61 23.93 43.07
N ILE A 46 7.55 24.15 44.38
CA ILE A 46 6.29 24.16 45.14
C ILE A 46 5.39 25.28 44.61
N SER A 47 5.90 26.52 44.53
CA SER A 47 5.16 27.68 44.01
C SER A 47 4.60 27.46 42.61
N ASN A 48 5.42 26.91 41.69
CA ASN A 48 4.99 26.60 40.33
C ASN A 48 3.83 25.59 40.29
N ILE A 49 3.77 24.63 41.21
CA ILE A 49 2.66 23.67 41.27
C ILE A 49 1.37 24.35 41.75
N PHE A 50 1.47 25.17 42.80
CA PHE A 50 0.33 25.94 43.33
C PHE A 50 -0.26 26.91 42.30
N GLN A 51 0.58 27.53 41.47
CA GLN A 51 0.14 28.39 40.37
C GLN A 51 -0.76 27.67 39.36
N ASN A 52 -0.59 26.36 39.13
CA ASN A 52 -1.48 25.61 38.23
C ASN A 52 -2.94 25.56 38.72
N PHE A 53 -3.15 25.72 40.03
CA PHE A 53 -4.47 25.79 40.65
C PHE A 53 -4.96 27.23 40.85
N ASN A 54 -4.15 28.23 40.49
CA ASN A 54 -4.39 29.64 40.82
C ASN A 54 -4.53 29.88 42.33
N ILE A 55 -3.71 29.19 43.14
CA ILE A 55 -3.63 29.38 44.59
C ILE A 55 -2.43 30.27 44.91
N ASP A 56 -2.67 31.40 45.56
CA ASP A 56 -1.60 32.31 45.98
C ASP A 56 -0.92 31.79 47.25
N ILE A 57 0.42 31.90 47.27
CA ILE A 57 1.22 31.66 48.47
C ILE A 57 1.41 33.01 49.18
N LEU A 58 0.92 33.12 50.41
CA LEU A 58 1.03 34.32 51.23
C LEU A 58 2.35 34.35 52.00
N ASP A 59 2.74 33.20 52.57
CA ASP A 59 3.94 33.05 53.37
C ASP A 59 4.46 31.61 53.23
N SER A 60 5.78 31.42 53.37
CA SER A 60 6.40 30.11 53.33
C SER A 60 7.58 30.01 54.28
N VAL A 61 7.55 29.01 55.15
CA VAL A 61 8.65 28.69 56.07
C VAL A 61 9.15 27.29 55.76
N SER A 62 10.47 27.10 55.66
CA SER A 62 11.07 25.78 55.49
C SER A 62 12.17 25.55 56.52
N PHE A 63 12.20 24.36 57.13
CA PHE A 63 13.24 23.96 58.09
C PHE A 63 13.52 22.45 57.98
N ILE A 64 14.53 21.98 58.70
CA ILE A 64 14.90 20.56 58.77
C ILE A 64 14.66 20.09 60.20
N ASN A 65 13.98 18.95 60.35
CA ASN A 65 13.75 18.28 61.63
C ASN A 65 14.05 16.78 61.47
N ASP A 66 14.95 16.23 62.27
CA ASP A 66 15.40 14.82 62.20
C ASP A 66 15.73 14.31 60.78
N GLY A 67 16.42 15.14 60.00
CA GLY A 67 16.82 14.81 58.62
C GLY A 67 15.69 14.92 57.58
N ILE A 68 14.49 15.32 57.98
CA ILE A 68 13.34 15.55 57.11
C ILE A 68 13.17 17.05 56.84
N TYR A 69 12.95 17.40 55.57
CA TYR A 69 12.65 18.75 55.14
C TYR A 69 11.16 19.03 55.34
N VAL A 70 10.84 20.03 56.15
CA VAL A 70 9.46 20.46 56.45
C VAL A 70 9.22 21.81 55.79
N TYR A 71 8.12 21.91 55.03
CA TYR A 71 7.67 23.15 54.39
C TYR A 71 6.27 23.48 54.89
N LYS A 72 6.13 24.65 55.48
CA LYS A 72 4.86 25.24 55.91
C LYS A 72 4.50 26.35 54.95
N ILE A 73 3.49 26.14 54.12
CA ILE A 73 3.07 27.05 53.05
C ILE A 73 1.70 27.61 53.41
N LYS A 74 1.65 28.89 53.80
CA LYS A 74 0.38 29.59 54.04
C LYS A 74 -0.17 30.08 52.71
N THR A 75 -1.42 29.76 52.43
CA THR A 75 -2.05 30.05 51.13
C THR A 75 -3.28 30.93 51.27
N ASN A 76 -3.71 31.52 50.15
CA ASN A 76 -5.01 32.18 50.02
C ASN A 76 -5.88 31.39 49.04
N ILE A 77 -6.83 30.62 49.57
CA ILE A 77 -7.78 29.86 48.78
C ILE A 77 -9.11 30.60 48.75
N GLN A 78 -9.45 31.21 47.60
CA GLN A 78 -10.67 32.02 47.45
C GLN A 78 -11.97 31.19 47.53
N HIS A 79 -11.95 29.94 47.06
CA HIS A 79 -13.13 29.06 47.00
C HIS A 79 -13.02 27.87 47.95
N THR A 80 -13.02 28.15 49.26
CA THR A 80 -12.76 27.15 50.30
C THR A 80 -13.69 25.94 50.26
N ASP A 81 -14.99 26.12 50.01
CA ASP A 81 -15.96 25.00 50.00
C ASP A 81 -15.68 24.02 48.86
N THR A 82 -15.40 24.53 47.67
CA THR A 82 -15.02 23.72 46.51
C THR A 82 -13.69 23.01 46.74
N PHE A 83 -12.71 23.70 47.35
CA PHE A 83 -11.45 23.10 47.72
C PHE A 83 -11.66 21.91 48.67
N PHE A 84 -12.45 22.07 49.73
CA PHE A 84 -12.72 20.98 50.67
C PHE A 84 -13.45 19.81 50.02
N LYS A 85 -14.41 20.09 49.14
CA LYS A 85 -15.13 19.07 48.38
C LYS A 85 -14.18 18.18 47.55
N TYR A 86 -13.15 18.75 46.96
CA TYR A 86 -12.21 18.05 46.06
C TYR A 86 -10.78 17.96 46.61
N LYS A 87 -10.57 18.19 47.91
CA LYS A 87 -9.26 18.32 48.57
C LYS A 87 -8.31 17.17 48.23
N HIS A 88 -8.83 15.94 48.24
CA HIS A 88 -8.06 14.74 47.94
C HIS A 88 -7.40 14.78 46.54
N ILE A 89 -8.07 15.38 45.55
CA ILE A 89 -7.54 15.54 44.17
C ILE A 89 -6.37 16.52 44.15
N PHE A 90 -6.52 17.67 44.82
CA PHE A 90 -5.44 18.67 44.93
C PHE A 90 -4.20 18.07 45.58
N LEU A 91 -4.39 17.35 46.70
CA LEU A 91 -3.30 16.70 47.41
C LEU A 91 -2.62 15.61 46.58
N GLU A 92 -3.39 14.79 45.86
CA GLU A 92 -2.86 13.76 44.95
C GLU A 92 -1.98 14.39 43.85
N ILE A 93 -2.49 15.42 43.17
CA ILE A 93 -1.75 16.12 42.10
C ILE A 93 -0.49 16.76 42.68
N LEU A 94 -0.58 17.46 43.82
CA LEU A 94 0.55 18.12 44.45
C LEU A 94 1.64 17.11 44.84
N GLN A 95 1.26 15.99 45.45
CA GLN A 95 2.19 14.93 45.84
C GLN A 95 2.90 14.33 44.64
N LYS A 96 2.15 13.92 43.60
CA LYS A 96 2.73 13.32 42.39
C LYS A 96 3.60 14.30 41.60
N ALA A 97 3.22 15.57 41.52
CA ALA A 97 4.01 16.60 40.84
C ALA A 97 5.32 16.91 41.60
N LEU A 98 5.30 16.89 42.93
CA LEU A 98 6.51 17.04 43.75
C LEU A 98 7.45 15.83 43.63
N LEU A 99 6.91 14.63 43.44
CA LEU A 99 7.68 13.41 43.17
C LEU A 99 8.18 13.29 41.72
N ASN A 100 7.87 14.26 40.84
CA ASN A 100 8.15 14.21 39.40
C ASN A 100 7.50 13.01 38.68
N GLU A 101 6.43 12.44 39.24
CA GLU A 101 5.67 11.37 38.58
C GLU A 101 4.76 11.90 37.47
N ILE A 102 4.40 13.18 37.56
CA ILE A 102 3.61 13.92 36.58
C ILE A 102 4.24 15.28 36.28
N TYR A 103 3.76 15.94 35.24
CA TYR A 103 4.22 17.28 34.85
C TYR A 103 4.05 18.31 35.97
N THR A 104 5.12 19.01 36.33
CA THR A 104 5.06 20.08 37.33
C THR A 104 4.24 21.29 36.86
N LEU A 105 4.24 21.57 35.56
CA LEU A 105 3.52 22.70 34.96
C LEU A 105 2.43 22.18 34.03
N CYS A 106 1.17 22.32 34.45
CA CYS A 106 0.01 21.93 33.68
C CYS A 106 -1.21 22.78 34.06
N LYS A 107 -1.61 23.70 33.18
CA LYS A 107 -2.80 24.54 33.35
C LYS A 107 -4.11 23.73 33.51
N LEU A 108 -4.15 22.48 33.06
CA LEU A 108 -5.33 21.63 33.23
C LEU A 108 -5.53 21.16 34.67
N TYR A 109 -4.55 21.29 35.57
CA TYR A 109 -4.76 21.01 36.99
C TYR A 109 -5.78 21.94 37.64
N TYR A 110 -6.05 23.10 37.04
CA TYR A 110 -7.16 23.96 37.40
C TYR A 110 -8.53 23.22 37.35
N MET A 111 -8.67 22.17 36.53
CA MET A 111 -9.89 21.35 36.48
C MET A 111 -10.17 20.59 37.79
N ALA A 112 -9.22 20.52 38.73
CA ALA A 112 -9.46 19.97 40.07
C ALA A 112 -10.57 20.74 40.81
N TRP A 113 -10.73 22.04 40.54
CA TRP A 113 -11.85 22.86 41.06
C TRP A 113 -13.23 22.34 40.62
N GLU A 114 -13.28 21.60 39.52
CA GLU A 114 -14.49 21.03 38.94
C GLU A 114 -14.60 19.52 39.21
N GLY A 115 -13.78 19.02 40.14
CA GLY A 115 -13.75 17.62 40.55
C GLY A 115 -13.21 16.67 39.49
N PHE A 116 -12.34 17.13 38.58
CA PHE A 116 -11.63 16.23 37.67
C PHE A 116 -10.50 15.53 38.39
N THR A 117 -10.52 14.19 38.39
CA THR A 117 -9.41 13.39 38.94
C THR A 117 -8.16 13.54 38.07
N LEU A 118 -6.99 13.19 38.61
CA LEU A 118 -5.75 13.19 37.83
C LEU A 118 -5.83 12.30 36.58
N ARG A 119 -6.58 11.19 36.66
CA ARG A 119 -6.82 10.29 35.51
C ARG A 119 -7.71 10.95 34.45
N GLU A 120 -8.75 11.68 34.85
CA GLU A 120 -9.59 12.46 33.93
C GLU A 120 -8.82 13.63 33.29
N ILE A 121 -7.92 14.27 34.05
CA ILE A 121 -7.01 15.31 33.51
C ILE A 121 -6.05 14.70 32.48
N SER A 122 -5.55 13.49 32.74
CA SER A 122 -4.69 12.76 31.78
C SER A 122 -5.46 12.38 30.51
N LEU A 123 -6.74 12.00 30.62
CA LEU A 123 -7.63 11.80 29.48
C LEU A 123 -7.83 13.08 28.66
N LEU A 124 -8.07 14.22 29.33
CA LEU A 124 -8.14 15.52 28.65
C LEU A 124 -6.84 15.82 27.89
N ARG A 125 -5.68 15.62 28.52
CA ARG A 125 -4.38 15.81 27.85
C ARG A 125 -4.24 14.93 26.62
N ALA A 126 -4.62 13.66 26.71
CA ALA A 126 -4.58 12.74 25.58
C ALA A 126 -5.49 13.21 24.42
N LEU A 127 -6.73 13.64 24.73
CA LEU A 127 -7.67 14.16 23.74
C LEU A 127 -7.20 15.47 23.10
N ILE A 128 -6.65 16.40 23.89
CA ILE A 128 -6.10 17.68 23.42
C ILE A 128 -4.92 17.43 22.48
N LYS A 129 -3.98 16.57 22.88
CA LYS A 129 -2.81 16.24 22.05
C LYS A 129 -3.22 15.57 20.74
N TYR A 130 -4.22 14.70 20.75
CA TYR A 130 -4.75 14.11 19.53
C TYR A 130 -5.46 15.15 18.64
N GLN A 131 -6.32 15.99 19.22
CA GLN A 131 -7.00 17.07 18.51
C GLN A 131 -6.02 18.03 17.84
N ASN A 132 -4.94 18.40 18.52
CA ASN A 132 -3.90 19.28 17.97
C ASN A 132 -3.18 18.63 16.76
N GLN A 133 -2.98 17.31 16.76
CA GLN A 133 -2.45 16.60 15.58
C GLN A 133 -3.43 16.54 14.40
N LEU A 134 -4.74 16.63 14.65
CA LEU A 134 -5.76 16.68 13.60
C LEU A 134 -5.92 18.09 13.01
N PHE A 135 -5.74 19.13 13.83
CA PHE A 135 -5.99 20.54 13.49
C PHE A 135 -4.89 21.46 14.03
N TYR A 136 -3.78 21.60 13.28
CA TYR A 136 -2.63 22.44 13.68
C TYR A 136 -2.94 23.93 13.83
N GLU A 137 -4.05 24.39 13.25
CA GLU A 137 -4.57 25.75 13.44
C GLU A 137 -4.89 26.06 14.91
N PHE A 138 -5.16 25.02 15.72
CA PHE A 138 -5.35 25.15 17.16
C PHE A 138 -4.06 24.81 17.90
N ASN A 139 -3.35 25.81 18.40
CA ASN A 139 -2.28 25.50 19.34
C ASN A 139 -2.86 24.95 20.66
N GLU A 140 -2.06 24.16 21.39
CA GLU A 140 -2.49 23.50 22.61
C GLU A 140 -2.99 24.47 23.69
N ASN A 141 -2.41 25.67 23.79
CA ASN A 141 -2.83 26.68 24.75
C ASN A 141 -4.25 27.19 24.47
N LEU A 142 -4.61 27.39 23.21
CA LEU A 142 -5.96 27.80 22.81
C LEU A 142 -6.99 26.74 23.18
N ILE A 143 -6.68 25.46 22.94
CA ILE A 143 -7.55 24.35 23.32
C ILE A 143 -7.72 24.33 24.85
N ILE A 144 -6.64 24.40 25.62
CA ILE A 144 -6.70 24.41 27.09
C ILE A 144 -7.54 25.59 27.59
N SER A 145 -7.32 26.80 27.09
CA SER A 145 -8.11 27.99 27.49
C SER A 145 -9.59 27.82 27.18
N ALA A 146 -9.95 27.31 26.00
CA ALA A 146 -11.35 27.05 25.64
C ALA A 146 -12.03 26.06 26.62
N LEU A 147 -11.32 24.99 26.98
CA LEU A 147 -11.81 23.99 27.93
C LEU A 147 -12.01 24.56 29.33
N LEU A 148 -11.06 25.38 29.81
CA LEU A 148 -11.13 26.05 31.11
C LEU A 148 -12.29 27.06 31.17
N ASN A 149 -12.47 27.87 30.11
CA ASN A 149 -13.57 28.85 30.02
C ASN A 149 -14.96 28.19 30.01
N ASN A 150 -15.05 26.92 29.60
CA ASN A 150 -16.29 26.17 29.47
C ASN A 150 -16.22 24.85 30.27
N SER A 151 -15.70 24.90 31.50
CA SER A 151 -15.41 23.74 32.36
C SER A 151 -16.59 22.77 32.52
N LYS A 152 -17.81 23.28 32.69
CA LYS A 152 -19.03 22.48 32.81
C LYS A 152 -19.32 21.64 31.56
N LEU A 153 -19.13 22.21 30.36
CA LEU A 153 -19.28 21.49 29.11
C LEU A 153 -18.17 20.45 28.95
N THR A 154 -16.93 20.80 29.33
CA THR A 154 -15.82 19.85 29.38
C THR A 154 -16.17 18.64 30.26
N LYS A 155 -16.80 18.84 31.43
CA LYS A 155 -17.24 17.76 32.32
C LYS A 155 -18.31 16.88 31.67
N TYR A 156 -19.29 17.48 30.97
CA TYR A 156 -20.28 16.70 30.23
C TYR A 156 -19.67 15.80 29.15
N ILE A 157 -18.67 16.29 28.40
CA ILE A 157 -18.00 15.48 27.37
C ILE A 157 -17.21 14.33 28.00
N ILE A 158 -16.50 14.56 29.11
CA ILE A 158 -15.77 13.50 29.80
C ILE A 158 -16.70 12.48 30.45
N ASN A 159 -17.82 12.91 31.04
CA ASN A 159 -18.83 12.00 31.55
C ASN A 159 -19.43 11.16 30.42
N TYR A 160 -19.79 11.78 29.30
CA TYR A 160 -20.26 11.04 28.11
C TYR A 160 -19.22 10.03 27.62
N PHE A 161 -17.93 10.39 27.56
CA PHE A 161 -16.88 9.42 27.24
C PHE A 161 -16.87 8.24 28.22
N LYS A 162 -16.95 8.51 29.52
CA LYS A 162 -16.95 7.45 30.54
C LYS A 162 -18.17 6.56 30.40
N ASP A 163 -19.36 7.15 30.36
CA ASP A 163 -20.65 6.47 30.27
C ASP A 163 -20.71 5.55 29.03
N ARG A 164 -20.18 6.00 27.88
CA ARG A 164 -20.05 5.16 26.67
C ARG A 164 -19.28 3.87 26.94
N PHE A 165 -18.14 3.96 27.61
CA PHE A 165 -17.23 2.84 27.78
C PHE A 165 -17.37 2.10 29.12
N SER A 166 -18.29 2.52 30.00
CA SER A 166 -18.65 1.81 31.24
C SER A 166 -20.06 1.24 31.22
N THR A 167 -21.07 2.05 30.86
CA THR A 167 -22.50 1.68 30.94
C THR A 167 -23.20 1.65 29.58
N LYS A 168 -22.50 2.08 28.52
CA LYS A 168 -23.04 2.32 27.18
C LYS A 168 -24.18 3.36 27.13
N ASP A 169 -24.28 4.24 28.12
CA ASP A 169 -25.27 5.32 28.11
C ASP A 169 -24.83 6.46 27.16
N LEU A 170 -25.75 6.89 26.30
CA LEU A 170 -25.57 7.95 25.30
C LEU A 170 -26.44 9.19 25.58
N SER A 171 -27.13 9.24 26.72
CA SER A 171 -28.13 10.26 27.06
C SER A 171 -27.59 11.71 27.02
N LEU A 172 -26.32 11.91 27.39
CA LEU A 172 -25.66 13.22 27.42
C LEU A 172 -25.43 13.84 26.03
N GLU A 173 -25.51 13.07 24.94
CA GLU A 173 -25.21 13.54 23.58
C GLU A 173 -26.06 14.75 23.17
N LYS A 174 -27.36 14.72 23.48
CA LYS A 174 -28.29 15.82 23.16
C LYS A 174 -27.97 17.08 23.98
N THR A 175 -27.60 16.91 25.24
CA THR A 175 -27.24 18.02 26.14
C THR A 175 -25.95 18.68 25.67
N ILE A 176 -24.90 17.91 25.38
CA ILE A 176 -23.63 18.42 24.86
C ILE A 176 -23.85 19.22 23.57
N SER A 177 -24.63 18.67 22.64
CA SER A 177 -24.93 19.34 21.37
C SER A 177 -25.68 20.68 21.56
N LYS A 178 -26.53 20.79 22.59
CA LYS A 178 -27.22 22.04 22.94
C LYS A 178 -26.28 23.05 23.59
N GLU A 179 -25.42 22.61 24.51
CA GLU A 179 -24.47 23.49 25.19
C GLU A 179 -23.40 24.04 24.23
N ILE A 180 -22.90 23.24 23.28
CA ILE A 180 -21.96 23.70 22.24
C ILE A 180 -22.57 24.88 21.45
N LYS A 181 -23.86 24.82 21.10
CA LYS A 181 -24.54 25.91 20.36
C LYS A 181 -24.63 27.23 21.12
N LYS A 182 -24.42 27.25 22.45
CA LYS A 182 -24.45 28.47 23.26
C LYS A 182 -23.11 29.20 23.29
N ILE A 183 -22.03 28.58 22.80
CA ILE A 183 -20.70 29.18 22.80
C ILE A 183 -20.67 30.32 21.80
N LYS A 184 -20.38 31.53 22.28
CA LYS A 184 -20.30 32.75 21.44
C LYS A 184 -18.99 32.85 20.66
N ASN A 185 -17.88 32.36 21.24
CA ASN A 185 -16.58 32.39 20.60
C ASN A 185 -16.48 31.29 19.54
N LEU A 186 -16.31 31.67 18.27
CA LEU A 186 -16.26 30.73 17.15
C LEU A 186 -15.12 29.71 17.23
N ASN A 187 -13.96 30.10 17.78
CA ASN A 187 -12.84 29.19 17.95
C ASN A 187 -13.14 28.17 19.05
N GLU A 188 -13.71 28.60 20.17
CA GLU A 188 -14.13 27.70 21.25
C GLU A 188 -15.22 26.73 20.77
N ASP A 189 -16.23 27.21 20.04
CA ASP A 189 -17.28 26.37 19.44
C ASP A 189 -16.67 25.29 18.54
N LYS A 190 -15.76 25.67 17.64
CA LYS A 190 -15.08 24.72 16.74
C LYS A 190 -14.22 23.71 17.52
N ILE A 191 -13.50 24.15 18.55
CA ILE A 191 -12.72 23.27 19.45
C ILE A 191 -13.63 22.22 20.10
N PHE A 192 -14.76 22.62 20.67
CA PHE A 192 -15.68 21.70 21.32
C PHE A 192 -16.38 20.76 20.33
N ARG A 193 -16.75 21.23 19.14
CA ARG A 193 -17.33 20.37 18.07
C ARG A 193 -16.37 19.27 17.65
N VAL A 194 -15.09 19.61 17.45
CA VAL A 194 -14.06 18.64 17.11
C VAL A 194 -13.83 17.66 18.25
N LEU A 195 -13.65 18.15 19.49
CA LEU A 195 -13.45 17.30 20.67
C LEU A 195 -14.62 16.30 20.84
N PHE A 196 -15.85 16.78 20.72
CA PHE A 196 -17.03 15.94 20.82
C PHE A 196 -17.14 14.94 19.66
N THR A 197 -16.74 15.34 18.46
CA THR A 197 -16.68 14.45 17.28
C THR A 197 -15.67 13.32 17.48
N ILE A 198 -14.50 13.61 18.04
CA ILE A 198 -13.49 12.60 18.40
C ILE A 198 -14.10 11.62 19.40
N VAL A 199 -14.62 12.12 20.52
CA VAL A 199 -15.19 11.29 21.60
C VAL A 199 -16.34 10.41 21.09
N LYS A 200 -17.23 10.94 20.25
CA LYS A 200 -18.35 10.20 19.67
C LYS A 200 -17.90 9.09 18.71
N ASN A 201 -16.79 9.30 17.99
CA ASN A 201 -16.27 8.34 17.02
C ASN A 201 -15.15 7.44 17.57
N THR A 202 -14.82 7.53 18.86
CA THR A 202 -13.99 6.53 19.53
C THR A 202 -14.71 5.17 19.56
N LEU A 203 -14.02 4.14 19.08
CA LEU A 203 -14.48 2.76 18.96
C LEU A 203 -14.06 1.89 20.16
N ARG A 204 -12.83 2.09 20.65
CA ARG A 204 -12.21 1.36 21.76
C ARG A 204 -11.26 2.28 22.53
N THR A 205 -11.04 2.01 23.81
CA THR A 205 -10.05 2.73 24.63
C THR A 205 -9.51 1.85 25.75
N ASN A 206 -8.22 1.97 26.08
CA ASN A 206 -7.65 1.29 27.25
C ASN A 206 -7.73 2.11 28.55
N TYR A 207 -8.47 3.24 28.54
CA TYR A 207 -8.55 4.17 29.66
C TYR A 207 -8.86 3.48 31.01
N PHE A 208 -9.77 2.50 31.01
CA PHE A 208 -10.24 1.76 32.19
C PHE A 208 -9.28 0.66 32.66
N LEU A 209 -8.25 0.31 31.87
CA LEU A 209 -7.24 -0.67 32.28
C LEU A 209 -6.20 -0.08 33.26
N ASN A 210 -6.30 1.22 33.60
CA ASN A 210 -5.42 1.93 34.54
C ASN A 210 -3.91 1.78 34.24
N LYS A 211 -3.56 1.63 32.96
CA LYS A 211 -2.17 1.61 32.48
C LYS A 211 -1.55 3.01 32.43
N GLU A 212 -0.22 3.06 32.35
CA GLU A 212 0.57 4.29 32.14
C GLU A 212 0.17 5.03 30.85
N THR A 213 -0.20 4.29 29.81
CA THR A 213 -0.68 4.84 28.54
C THR A 213 -2.20 5.01 28.53
N ILE A 214 -2.69 6.02 27.80
CA ILE A 214 -4.10 6.14 27.41
C ILE A 214 -4.17 6.06 25.89
N SER A 215 -4.97 5.14 25.36
CA SER A 215 -5.10 4.93 23.93
C SER A 215 -6.56 4.95 23.46
N PHE A 216 -6.74 5.37 22.21
CA PHE A 216 -8.04 5.46 21.55
C PHE A 216 -7.95 4.83 20.16
N LYS A 217 -8.95 4.04 19.79
CA LYS A 217 -9.21 3.68 18.40
C LYS A 217 -10.36 4.55 17.91
N VAL A 218 -10.18 5.26 16.80
CA VAL A 218 -11.13 6.27 16.31
C VAL A 218 -11.54 5.93 14.88
N ASN A 219 -12.84 5.92 14.60
CA ASN A 219 -13.38 5.82 13.24
C ASN A 219 -13.33 7.19 12.57
N THR A 220 -12.27 7.46 11.83
CA THR A 220 -12.08 8.73 11.12
C THR A 220 -12.90 8.84 9.85
N GLN A 221 -13.39 7.72 9.31
CA GLN A 221 -14.25 7.73 8.12
C GLN A 221 -15.52 8.57 8.32
N ASN A 222 -16.08 8.55 9.54
CA ASN A 222 -17.31 9.26 9.89
C ASN A 222 -17.19 10.79 9.90
N PHE A 223 -15.97 11.33 9.97
CA PHE A 223 -15.72 12.78 10.00
C PHE A 223 -14.58 13.20 9.07
N LYS A 224 -14.25 12.38 8.06
CA LYS A 224 -13.19 12.69 7.09
C LYS A 224 -13.44 13.97 6.29
N ASN A 225 -14.70 14.41 6.18
CA ASN A 225 -15.12 15.61 5.44
C ASN A 225 -14.68 16.93 6.09
N ILE A 226 -14.39 16.93 7.39
CA ILE A 226 -13.88 18.12 8.10
C ILE A 226 -12.35 18.13 8.22
N LEU A 227 -11.67 17.08 7.76
CA LEU A 227 -10.22 16.93 7.82
C LEU A 227 -9.57 17.23 6.46
N PHE A 228 -8.34 17.75 6.48
CA PHE A 228 -7.63 18.11 5.25
C PHE A 228 -6.85 16.94 4.63
N GLY A 229 -7.06 16.74 3.33
CA GLY A 229 -6.36 15.72 2.55
C GLY A 229 -6.99 14.33 2.68
N MET A 230 -6.26 13.30 2.25
CA MET A 230 -6.69 11.91 2.40
C MET A 230 -6.59 11.49 3.86
N GLN A 231 -7.66 10.90 4.41
CA GLN A 231 -7.68 10.39 5.78
C GLN A 231 -7.65 8.86 5.79
N PRO A 232 -7.06 8.23 6.82
CA PRO A 232 -7.32 6.82 7.11
C PRO A 232 -8.80 6.60 7.44
N ASN A 233 -9.23 5.34 7.46
CA ASN A 233 -10.55 4.96 7.97
C ASN A 233 -10.52 4.72 9.49
N ILE A 234 -9.38 4.27 10.01
CA ILE A 234 -9.17 3.96 11.43
C ILE A 234 -7.87 4.60 11.90
N GLU A 235 -7.91 5.31 13.03
CA GLU A 235 -6.73 5.82 13.72
C GLU A 235 -6.64 5.28 15.14
N SER A 236 -5.50 4.69 15.47
CA SER A 236 -5.13 4.38 16.85
C SER A 236 -4.20 5.49 17.36
N TYR A 237 -4.56 6.15 18.45
CA TYR A 237 -3.75 7.15 19.13
C TYR A 237 -3.30 6.61 20.48
N VAL A 238 -2.04 6.83 20.86
CA VAL A 238 -1.45 6.44 22.13
C VAL A 238 -0.81 7.65 22.78
N TYR A 239 -1.25 7.96 24.00
CA TYR A 239 -0.72 9.00 24.84
C TYR A 239 0.07 8.41 26.01
N HIS A 240 1.26 8.94 26.22
CA HIS A 240 2.06 8.81 27.44
C HIS A 240 2.69 10.18 27.75
N ASN A 241 3.11 10.43 28.99
CA ASN A 241 3.70 11.73 29.32
C ASN A 241 4.97 12.02 28.51
N ASP A 242 5.84 11.03 28.32
CA ASP A 242 7.11 11.20 27.60
C ASP A 242 7.05 10.91 26.10
N PHE A 243 5.98 10.31 25.59
CA PHE A 243 5.88 9.94 24.17
C PHE A 243 4.42 9.89 23.71
N ASN A 244 4.21 10.23 22.44
CA ASN A 244 2.91 10.07 21.79
C ASN A 244 3.08 9.26 20.52
N GLY A 245 2.11 8.40 20.21
CA GLY A 245 2.15 7.51 19.05
C GLY A 245 0.82 7.46 18.32
N ILE A 246 0.88 7.14 17.04
CA ILE A 246 -0.27 6.93 16.17
C ILE A 246 -0.08 5.72 15.27
N HIS A 247 -1.18 5.11 14.87
CA HIS A 247 -1.21 4.15 13.79
C HIS A 247 -2.45 4.38 12.91
N LEU A 248 -2.22 4.67 11.64
CA LEU A 248 -3.21 5.02 10.63
C LEU A 248 -3.47 3.82 9.72
N ARG A 249 -4.74 3.45 9.49
CA ARG A 249 -5.13 2.27 8.71
C ARG A 249 -6.23 2.60 7.69
N MET A 250 -6.08 2.10 6.47
CA MET A 250 -7.14 2.14 5.46
C MET A 250 -8.20 1.06 5.66
N SER A 251 -7.87 -0.07 6.28
CA SER A 251 -8.85 -1.11 6.60
C SER A 251 -8.44 -1.92 7.83
N LYS A 252 -9.30 -2.86 8.24
CA LYS A 252 -8.96 -3.79 9.32
C LYS A 252 -7.85 -4.76 8.88
N ILE A 253 -7.80 -5.18 7.62
CA ILE A 253 -6.69 -6.01 7.12
C ILE A 253 -5.58 -5.11 6.59
N SER A 254 -4.72 -4.62 7.47
CA SER A 254 -3.71 -3.61 7.14
C SER A 254 -2.32 -3.94 7.64
N ARG A 255 -1.30 -3.44 6.93
CA ARG A 255 0.11 -3.59 7.31
C ARG A 255 0.86 -2.28 7.15
N GLY A 256 1.63 -1.91 8.17
CA GLY A 256 2.37 -0.64 8.16
C GLY A 256 3.66 -0.67 8.97
N GLY A 257 4.67 0.05 8.47
CA GLY A 257 5.90 0.30 9.23
C GLY A 257 5.69 1.27 10.38
N LEU A 258 6.41 1.12 11.49
CA LEU A 258 6.42 2.04 12.64
C LEU A 258 7.64 2.95 12.59
N ARG A 259 7.45 4.25 12.45
CA ARG A 259 8.54 5.25 12.40
C ARG A 259 8.75 5.95 13.75
N TRP A 260 10.00 6.12 14.14
CA TRP A 260 10.36 7.12 15.15
C TRP A 260 10.55 8.48 14.46
N SER A 261 9.69 9.44 14.79
CA SER A 261 9.67 10.78 14.20
C SER A 261 10.44 11.79 15.06
N ASP A 262 11.16 12.67 14.40
CA ASP A 262 11.83 13.87 14.94
C ASP A 262 10.94 15.13 14.83
N ARG A 263 9.66 14.97 14.48
CA ARG A 263 8.69 16.06 14.24
C ARG A 263 7.56 16.10 15.29
N PRO A 264 7.84 16.50 16.54
CA PRO A 264 6.84 16.45 17.63
C PRO A 264 5.56 17.23 17.38
N HIS A 265 5.63 18.29 16.56
CA HIS A 265 4.50 19.16 16.30
C HIS A 265 3.55 18.61 15.25
N ASP A 266 4.02 17.89 14.24
CA ASP A 266 3.22 17.46 13.08
C ASP A 266 3.49 16.02 12.59
N PHE A 267 3.99 15.15 13.47
CA PHE A 267 4.27 13.76 13.12
C PHE A 267 3.05 13.04 12.53
N ARG A 268 1.80 13.43 12.87
CA ARG A 268 0.62 12.84 12.22
C ARG A 268 0.59 13.07 10.71
N GLU A 269 0.93 14.25 10.23
CA GLU A 269 0.99 14.51 8.78
C GLU A 269 2.12 13.73 8.14
N GLU A 270 3.28 13.64 8.78
CA GLU A 270 4.38 12.80 8.29
C GLU A 270 3.94 11.34 8.11
N ILE A 271 3.30 10.75 9.13
CA ILE A 271 2.83 9.36 9.07
C ILE A 271 1.70 9.19 8.05
N LYS A 272 0.82 10.19 7.91
CA LYS A 272 -0.27 10.19 6.91
C LYS A 272 0.28 10.19 5.50
N ASP A 273 1.26 11.03 5.18
CA ASP A 273 1.92 11.06 3.88
C ASP A 273 2.56 9.69 3.55
N LEU A 274 3.24 9.09 4.53
CA LEU A 274 3.82 7.75 4.35
C LEU A 274 2.75 6.67 4.14
N MET A 275 1.63 6.71 4.87
CA MET A 275 0.51 5.79 4.67
C MET A 275 -0.05 5.90 3.24
N ILE A 276 -0.24 7.13 2.75
CA ILE A 276 -0.76 7.38 1.39
C ILE A 276 0.19 6.79 0.35
N THR A 277 1.49 7.00 0.49
CA THR A 277 2.48 6.41 -0.43
C THR A 277 2.52 4.88 -0.37
N GLN A 278 2.16 4.28 0.76
CA GLN A 278 2.14 2.83 0.94
C GLN A 278 0.93 2.16 0.26
N GLU A 279 -0.17 2.87 0.04
CA GLU A 279 -1.40 2.30 -0.54
C GLU A 279 -1.17 1.74 -1.94
N ALA A 280 -0.54 2.51 -2.83
CA ALA A 280 -0.21 2.05 -4.18
C ALA A 280 0.74 0.85 -4.16
N LYS A 281 1.69 0.82 -3.22
CA LYS A 281 2.64 -0.30 -3.04
C LYS A 281 1.95 -1.57 -2.53
N ASN A 282 0.93 -1.42 -1.69
CA ASN A 282 0.16 -2.52 -1.14
C ASN A 282 -0.88 -3.09 -2.11
N ALA A 283 -1.09 -2.46 -3.28
CA ALA A 283 -1.93 -2.99 -4.36
C ALA A 283 -1.52 -4.41 -4.83
N LEU A 284 -0.26 -4.79 -4.57
CA LEU A 284 0.34 -6.04 -5.02
C LEU A 284 0.22 -7.18 -3.98
N ILE A 285 -0.23 -6.88 -2.77
CA ILE A 285 -0.31 -7.81 -1.63
C ILE A 285 -1.70 -7.80 -0.97
N ILE A 286 -1.88 -8.64 0.04
CA ILE A 286 -3.17 -8.88 0.71
C ILE A 286 -3.58 -7.74 1.65
N PRO A 287 -2.73 -7.20 2.56
CA PRO A 287 -3.14 -6.11 3.43
C PRO A 287 -3.21 -4.77 2.70
N GLU A 288 -4.12 -3.89 3.13
CA GLU A 288 -4.20 -2.49 2.67
C GLU A 288 -3.16 -1.59 3.35
N GLY A 289 -3.03 -0.35 2.86
CA GLY A 289 -2.10 0.65 3.38
C GLY A 289 -2.32 0.96 4.85
N ALA A 290 -1.22 0.95 5.60
CA ALA A 290 -1.16 1.41 6.98
C ALA A 290 0.22 2.04 7.27
N LYS A 291 0.27 2.90 8.28
CA LYS A 291 1.53 3.42 8.81
C LYS A 291 1.36 3.82 10.25
N GLY A 292 2.36 3.53 11.08
CA GLY A 292 2.44 4.07 12.41
C GLY A 292 3.68 4.91 12.62
N GLY A 293 3.64 5.71 13.68
CA GLY A 293 4.81 6.38 14.16
C GLY A 293 4.60 7.02 15.51
N PHE A 294 5.70 7.33 16.17
CA PHE A 294 5.69 7.91 17.50
C PHE A 294 6.83 8.91 17.64
N VAL A 295 6.64 9.84 18.57
CA VAL A 295 7.64 10.83 18.97
C VAL A 295 7.91 10.67 20.46
N ILE A 296 9.17 10.81 20.85
CA ILE A 296 9.61 10.84 22.25
C ILE A 296 10.04 12.27 22.55
N TYR A 297 9.50 12.87 23.61
CA TYR A 297 9.74 14.27 24.00
C TYR A 297 10.98 14.45 24.89
N LYS A 298 11.82 13.42 25.00
CA LYS A 298 13.03 13.40 25.80
C LYS A 298 14.26 13.43 24.89
N ASP A 299 15.21 14.32 25.19
CA ASP A 299 16.50 14.35 24.52
C ASP A 299 17.43 13.23 25.01
N GLY A 300 18.34 12.77 24.15
CA GLY A 300 19.38 11.80 24.54
C GLY A 300 18.88 10.42 24.95
N VAL A 301 17.74 9.96 24.40
CA VAL A 301 17.12 8.67 24.72
C VAL A 301 18.12 7.52 24.57
N SER A 302 18.36 6.78 25.66
CA SER A 302 19.19 5.58 25.63
C SER A 302 18.50 4.43 24.90
N LYS A 303 19.25 3.41 24.46
CA LYS A 303 18.66 2.22 23.81
C LYS A 303 17.60 1.51 24.67
N ASN A 304 17.81 1.46 25.98
CA ASN A 304 16.89 0.82 26.92
C ASN A 304 15.60 1.63 27.09
N GLU A 305 15.70 2.95 27.18
CA GLU A 305 14.52 3.83 27.22
C GLU A 305 13.75 3.79 25.91
N PHE A 306 14.44 3.77 24.77
CA PHE A 306 13.81 3.61 23.47
C PHE A 306 13.03 2.29 23.39
N LYS A 307 13.65 1.18 23.81
CA LYS A 307 12.97 -0.13 23.88
C LYS A 307 11.76 -0.07 24.82
N LYS A 308 11.85 0.61 25.97
CA LYS A 308 10.72 0.80 26.90
C LYS A 308 9.54 1.52 26.22
N TYR A 309 9.78 2.68 25.61
CA TYR A 309 8.71 3.46 24.97
C TYR A 309 8.12 2.74 23.75
N TYR A 310 8.94 2.07 22.95
CA TYR A 310 8.47 1.22 21.86
C TYR A 310 7.58 0.09 22.39
N SER A 311 7.99 -0.60 23.46
CA SER A 311 7.19 -1.66 24.08
C SER A 311 5.86 -1.16 24.62
N LEU A 312 5.84 0.00 25.29
CA LEU A 312 4.59 0.64 25.75
C LEU A 312 3.67 0.99 24.58
N PHE A 313 4.24 1.48 23.47
CA PHE A 313 3.47 1.79 22.27
C PHE A 313 2.83 0.54 21.66
N ILE A 314 3.60 -0.54 21.50
CA ILE A 314 3.08 -1.82 20.99
C ILE A 314 2.00 -2.39 21.92
N ASP A 315 2.23 -2.42 23.23
CA ASP A 315 1.25 -2.93 24.20
C ASP A 315 -0.06 -2.14 24.13
N ALA A 316 0.02 -0.81 24.06
CA ALA A 316 -1.15 0.06 23.96
C ALA A 316 -1.90 -0.06 22.62
N LEU A 317 -1.22 -0.41 21.53
CA LEU A 317 -1.87 -0.72 20.24
C LEU A 317 -2.59 -2.06 20.29
N LEU A 318 -2.00 -3.08 20.95
CA LEU A 318 -2.63 -4.39 21.12
C LEU A 318 -3.89 -4.33 22.00
N ASP A 319 -4.00 -3.36 22.92
CA ASP A 319 -5.24 -3.10 23.66
C ASP A 319 -6.41 -2.66 22.76
N LEU A 320 -6.14 -2.15 21.56
CA LEU A 320 -7.15 -1.57 20.66
C LEU A 320 -7.64 -2.53 19.57
N ILE A 321 -7.24 -3.80 19.65
CA ILE A 321 -7.62 -4.86 18.71
C ILE A 321 -8.06 -6.11 19.48
N ASP A 322 -8.47 -7.17 18.78
CA ASP A 322 -8.90 -8.41 19.43
C ASP A 322 -7.69 -9.32 19.74
N VAL A 323 -7.16 -9.15 20.96
CA VAL A 323 -6.07 -9.93 21.54
C VAL A 323 -6.56 -10.56 22.85
N GLY A 324 -6.85 -11.86 22.85
CA GLY A 324 -7.36 -12.58 24.03
C GLY A 324 -8.64 -11.96 24.65
N ASP A 325 -8.91 -12.30 25.90
CA ASP A 325 -10.08 -11.80 26.66
C ASP A 325 -9.76 -10.49 27.38
N VAL A 326 -9.41 -9.45 26.62
CA VAL A 326 -9.31 -8.09 27.18
C VAL A 326 -10.73 -7.50 27.24
N ASP A 327 -11.27 -7.39 28.45
CA ASP A 327 -12.62 -6.87 28.70
C ASP A 327 -12.69 -5.35 28.44
N LEU A 328 -12.97 -5.01 27.18
CA LEU A 328 -13.19 -3.64 26.72
C LEU A 328 -14.55 -3.52 26.07
N VAL A 329 -15.20 -2.38 26.28
CA VAL A 329 -16.37 -1.99 25.49
C VAL A 329 -15.93 -1.70 24.05
N LYS A 330 -16.49 -2.45 23.10
CA LYS A 330 -16.23 -2.36 21.66
C LYS A 330 -17.44 -1.77 20.94
N TYR A 331 -17.19 -0.81 20.05
CA TYR A 331 -18.19 -0.21 19.15
C TYR A 331 -17.92 -0.53 17.67
N ASP A 332 -17.07 -1.50 17.39
CA ASP A 332 -16.76 -2.01 16.06
C ASP A 332 -16.84 -3.55 16.02
N ASP A 333 -16.92 -4.13 14.83
CA ASP A 333 -16.84 -5.59 14.66
C ASP A 333 -15.40 -6.08 14.92
N ASN A 334 -15.24 -7.40 14.92
CA ASN A 334 -13.96 -8.07 15.09
C ASN A 334 -12.84 -7.43 14.25
N ASP A 335 -11.72 -7.13 14.91
CA ASP A 335 -10.48 -6.60 14.40
C ASP A 335 -9.34 -7.47 14.93
N PHE A 336 -9.19 -8.64 14.33
CA PHE A 336 -8.19 -9.62 14.73
C PHE A 336 -6.85 -9.37 14.04
N TYR A 337 -6.82 -8.92 12.78
CA TYR A 337 -5.57 -8.83 12.01
C TYR A 337 -4.89 -7.46 12.10
N PHE A 338 -3.68 -7.42 12.64
CA PHE A 338 -2.88 -6.21 12.75
C PHE A 338 -1.40 -6.58 12.63
N VAL A 339 -0.70 -6.10 11.59
CA VAL A 339 0.72 -6.42 11.35
C VAL A 339 1.55 -5.14 11.28
N VAL A 340 2.62 -5.13 12.05
CA VAL A 340 3.60 -4.04 12.05
C VAL A 340 4.87 -4.43 11.30
N ALA A 341 5.61 -3.43 10.84
CA ALA A 341 6.93 -3.61 10.24
C ALA A 341 7.90 -2.55 10.76
N ALA A 342 9.19 -2.77 10.56
CA ALA A 342 10.20 -1.77 10.86
C ALA A 342 10.19 -0.62 9.82
N ASP A 343 10.55 0.58 10.28
CA ASP A 343 10.82 1.78 9.47
C ASP A 343 12.04 2.53 10.06
N LYS A 344 12.26 3.79 9.65
CA LYS A 344 13.27 4.70 10.20
C LYS A 344 13.19 4.69 11.74
N GLY A 345 14.30 4.35 12.37
CA GLY A 345 14.46 4.34 13.83
C GLY A 345 14.03 3.04 14.53
N THR A 346 13.39 2.08 13.86
CA THR A 346 12.83 0.87 14.50
C THR A 346 13.34 -0.45 13.90
N ALA A 347 14.40 -0.40 13.07
CA ALA A 347 14.95 -1.55 12.34
C ALA A 347 15.21 -2.82 13.19
N SER A 348 15.62 -2.67 14.46
CA SER A 348 15.94 -3.79 15.35
C SER A 348 14.80 -4.17 16.31
N MET A 349 13.59 -3.63 16.14
CA MET A 349 12.50 -3.77 17.12
C MET A 349 11.46 -4.84 16.79
N SER A 350 11.53 -5.49 15.61
CA SER A 350 10.55 -6.53 15.22
C SER A 350 10.49 -7.68 16.23
N ASP A 351 11.63 -8.15 16.74
CA ASP A 351 11.65 -9.21 17.76
C ASP A 351 10.99 -8.75 19.07
N THR A 352 11.20 -7.50 19.48
CA THR A 352 10.53 -6.94 20.67
C THR A 352 9.02 -6.86 20.49
N ALA A 353 8.53 -6.47 19.31
CA ALA A 353 7.10 -6.49 19.01
C ALA A 353 6.52 -7.91 19.06
N ASN A 354 7.22 -8.89 18.48
CA ASN A 354 6.81 -10.30 18.48
C ASN A 354 6.81 -10.91 19.89
N GLU A 355 7.81 -10.62 20.72
CA GLU A 355 7.86 -11.03 22.14
C GLU A 355 6.64 -10.54 22.91
N ILE A 356 6.24 -9.28 22.70
CA ILE A 356 5.05 -8.70 23.33
C ILE A 356 3.78 -9.40 22.83
N ALA A 357 3.64 -9.59 21.52
CA ALA A 357 2.49 -10.28 20.94
C ALA A 357 2.32 -11.71 21.49
N ILE A 358 3.41 -12.47 21.60
CA ILE A 358 3.42 -13.81 22.19
C ILE A 358 2.97 -13.76 23.66
N LYS A 359 3.57 -12.87 24.46
CA LYS A 359 3.22 -12.72 25.89
C LYS A 359 1.75 -12.35 26.09
N ARG A 360 1.18 -11.56 25.18
CA ARG A 360 -0.23 -11.13 25.22
C ARG A 360 -1.20 -12.21 24.69
N GLY A 361 -0.70 -13.35 24.22
CA GLY A 361 -1.53 -14.41 23.63
C GLY A 361 -2.15 -14.00 22.29
N TYR A 362 -1.52 -13.06 21.56
CA TYR A 362 -2.02 -12.65 20.26
C TYR A 362 -1.79 -13.75 19.23
N PHE A 363 -2.84 -14.13 18.49
CA PHE A 363 -2.80 -15.31 17.62
C PHE A 363 -1.73 -15.24 16.52
N LEU A 364 -1.34 -14.03 16.07
CA LEU A 364 -0.27 -13.87 15.09
C LEU A 364 1.10 -14.23 15.66
N LYS A 365 1.32 -14.13 16.98
CA LYS A 365 2.61 -14.43 17.63
C LYS A 365 3.79 -13.76 16.90
N ASP A 366 4.73 -14.55 16.40
CA ASP A 366 5.92 -14.13 15.65
C ASP A 366 5.66 -13.72 14.18
N ALA A 367 4.39 -13.72 13.75
CA ALA A 367 3.91 -13.13 12.51
C ALA A 367 3.44 -11.67 12.71
N PHE A 368 3.32 -11.19 13.95
CA PHE A 368 2.85 -9.83 14.24
C PHE A 368 3.75 -8.75 13.64
N ALA A 369 5.07 -8.92 13.78
CA ALA A 369 6.08 -8.07 13.19
C ALA A 369 6.93 -8.86 12.18
N SER A 370 6.78 -8.53 10.90
CA SER A 370 7.55 -9.18 9.83
C SER A 370 9.04 -8.81 9.87
N GLY A 371 9.91 -9.72 9.42
CA GLY A 371 11.36 -9.46 9.31
C GLY A 371 12.13 -9.56 10.62
N GLY A 372 11.59 -10.25 11.63
CA GLY A 372 12.31 -10.63 12.85
C GLY A 372 13.33 -11.75 12.63
N SER A 373 13.99 -12.16 13.70
CA SER A 373 15.07 -13.17 13.74
C SER A 373 14.66 -14.56 13.22
N THR A 374 13.39 -14.94 13.37
CA THR A 374 12.83 -16.22 12.90
C THR A 374 12.11 -16.12 11.54
N GLY A 375 12.19 -14.96 10.87
CA GLY A 375 11.53 -14.68 9.60
C GLY A 375 12.47 -14.66 8.39
N TYR A 376 11.94 -14.19 7.26
CA TYR A 376 12.73 -14.04 6.03
C TYR A 376 13.55 -12.74 6.09
N SER A 377 14.86 -12.86 6.23
CA SER A 377 15.77 -11.71 6.20
C SER A 377 15.90 -11.17 4.77
N HIS A 378 15.37 -9.97 4.51
CA HIS A 378 15.43 -9.34 3.19
C HIS A 378 16.87 -9.16 2.71
N LYS A 379 17.80 -8.84 3.62
CA LYS A 379 19.23 -8.71 3.33
C LYS A 379 19.88 -10.02 2.95
N LYS A 380 19.61 -11.10 3.69
CA LYS A 380 20.16 -12.43 3.39
C LYS A 380 19.61 -12.97 2.07
N LEU A 381 18.32 -12.77 1.83
CA LEU A 381 17.66 -13.18 0.60
C LEU A 381 18.04 -12.33 -0.61
N GLY A 382 18.42 -11.07 -0.38
CA GLY A 382 18.59 -10.04 -1.40
C GLY A 382 17.32 -9.77 -2.19
N ILE A 383 16.14 -10.07 -1.62
CA ILE A 383 14.90 -10.22 -2.39
C ILE A 383 14.42 -8.89 -3.00
N THR A 384 14.59 -7.78 -2.28
CA THR A 384 14.27 -6.43 -2.79
C THR A 384 15.14 -6.07 -4.00
N ALA A 385 16.44 -6.37 -3.93
CA ALA A 385 17.37 -6.13 -5.05
C ALA A 385 17.08 -7.06 -6.24
N LYS A 386 16.81 -8.35 -5.97
CA LYS A 386 16.39 -9.32 -6.99
C LYS A 386 15.13 -8.83 -7.70
N GLY A 387 14.10 -8.42 -6.96
CA GLY A 387 12.88 -7.85 -7.52
C GLY A 387 13.14 -6.68 -8.46
N ALA A 388 13.93 -5.69 -8.00
CA ALA A 388 14.19 -4.47 -8.75
C ALA A 388 14.98 -4.71 -10.05
N ILE A 389 15.99 -5.58 -9.99
CA ILE A 389 16.74 -6.00 -11.18
C ILE A 389 15.87 -6.88 -12.09
N HIS A 390 14.98 -7.71 -11.54
CA HIS A 390 14.08 -8.56 -12.31
C HIS A 390 13.04 -7.76 -13.11
N THR A 391 12.40 -6.76 -12.50
CA THR A 391 11.46 -5.86 -13.18
C THR A 391 12.14 -4.99 -14.23
N THR A 392 13.30 -4.41 -13.88
CA THR A 392 14.10 -3.59 -14.81
C THR A 392 14.64 -4.43 -15.96
N GLY A 393 14.96 -5.70 -15.72
CA GLY A 393 15.42 -6.65 -16.72
C GLY A 393 14.50 -6.77 -17.93
N ARG A 394 13.21 -6.47 -17.78
CA ARG A 394 12.25 -6.41 -18.89
C ARG A 394 12.71 -5.46 -20.01
N PHE A 395 13.25 -4.28 -19.68
CA PHE A 395 13.74 -3.33 -20.69
C PHE A 395 14.94 -3.88 -21.47
N PHE A 396 15.78 -4.67 -20.81
CA PHE A 396 16.93 -5.31 -21.45
C PHE A 396 16.52 -6.51 -22.31
N ILE A 397 15.53 -7.30 -21.87
CA ILE A 397 14.93 -8.36 -22.69
C ILE A 397 14.39 -7.78 -24.01
N GLU A 398 13.75 -6.61 -23.97
CA GLU A 398 13.27 -5.90 -25.16
C GLU A 398 14.40 -5.43 -26.10
N LYS A 399 15.64 -5.35 -25.60
CA LYS A 399 16.86 -5.09 -26.36
C LYS A 399 17.65 -6.36 -26.70
N ASN A 400 17.11 -7.54 -26.43
CA ASN A 400 17.81 -8.82 -26.55
C ASN A 400 19.08 -8.91 -25.66
N GLN A 401 19.03 -8.33 -24.47
CA GLN A 401 20.09 -8.39 -23.45
C GLN A 401 19.58 -9.05 -22.16
N ASP A 402 20.40 -9.89 -21.53
CA ASP A 402 20.14 -10.52 -20.23
C ASP A 402 20.84 -9.72 -19.12
N ILE A 403 20.06 -9.01 -18.31
CA ILE A 403 20.57 -8.18 -17.20
C ILE A 403 21.37 -8.98 -16.16
N TYR A 404 21.21 -10.30 -16.09
CA TYR A 404 21.94 -11.18 -15.16
C TYR A 404 23.27 -11.68 -15.71
N LYS A 405 23.50 -11.57 -17.03
CA LYS A 405 24.67 -12.18 -17.69
C LYS A 405 25.48 -11.22 -18.54
N ASP A 406 24.85 -10.27 -19.21
CA ASP A 406 25.54 -9.40 -20.16
C ASP A 406 26.37 -8.32 -19.47
N ARG A 407 27.35 -7.77 -20.19
CA ARG A 407 28.16 -6.65 -19.73
C ARG A 407 27.36 -5.36 -19.88
N LEU A 408 26.97 -4.77 -18.76
CA LEU A 408 26.21 -3.53 -18.71
C LEU A 408 26.96 -2.49 -17.87
N SER A 409 27.05 -1.28 -18.37
CA SER A 409 27.61 -0.12 -17.68
C SER A 409 26.64 0.39 -16.62
N VAL A 410 27.12 0.56 -15.40
CA VAL A 410 26.30 0.92 -14.25
C VAL A 410 26.91 2.11 -13.52
N VAL A 411 26.08 3.11 -13.24
CA VAL A 411 26.31 4.07 -12.16
C VAL A 411 25.26 3.81 -11.11
N GLY A 412 25.61 3.94 -9.82
CA GLY A 412 24.63 3.71 -8.78
C GLY A 412 24.74 4.62 -7.58
N VAL A 413 23.68 4.60 -6.77
CA VAL A 413 23.60 5.32 -5.50
C VAL A 413 23.44 4.29 -4.39
N GLY A 414 24.44 4.20 -3.51
CA GLY A 414 24.51 3.26 -2.42
C GLY A 414 25.94 2.85 -2.08
N SER A 415 26.07 1.80 -1.28
CA SER A 415 27.35 1.26 -0.83
C SER A 415 27.28 -0.26 -0.76
N MET A 416 28.42 -0.94 -0.96
CA MET A 416 28.47 -2.41 -0.88
C MET A 416 28.06 -2.96 0.49
N ARG A 417 28.11 -2.21 1.60
CA ARG A 417 27.52 -2.68 2.88
C ARG A 417 25.99 -2.63 2.94
N GLY A 418 25.36 -1.88 2.03
CA GLY A 418 23.91 -1.69 1.97
C GLY A 418 23.22 -2.94 1.43
N ASP A 419 22.06 -3.27 1.98
CA ASP A 419 21.25 -4.43 1.57
C ASP A 419 20.92 -4.38 0.07
N VAL A 420 20.14 -3.38 -0.35
CA VAL A 420 19.65 -3.30 -1.74
C VAL A 420 20.81 -3.12 -2.71
N PHE A 421 21.66 -2.12 -2.47
CA PHE A 421 22.78 -1.81 -3.36
C PHE A 421 23.75 -2.99 -3.51
N GLY A 422 24.19 -3.56 -2.39
CA GLY A 422 25.17 -4.62 -2.37
C GLY A 422 24.66 -5.90 -3.03
N ASN A 423 23.46 -6.35 -2.66
CA ASN A 423 22.83 -7.50 -3.30
C ASN A 423 22.65 -7.27 -4.81
N GLY A 424 22.13 -6.11 -5.22
CA GLY A 424 21.88 -5.79 -6.64
C GLY A 424 23.14 -5.81 -7.49
N MET A 425 24.24 -5.25 -6.99
CA MET A 425 25.52 -5.25 -7.68
C MET A 425 26.17 -6.63 -7.80
N LEU A 426 25.75 -7.61 -6.98
CA LEU A 426 26.28 -8.98 -7.01
C LEU A 426 25.43 -9.95 -7.85
N LEU A 427 24.25 -9.54 -8.34
CA LEU A 427 23.39 -10.38 -9.17
C LEU A 427 23.97 -10.68 -10.56
N ASN A 428 24.75 -9.74 -11.12
CA ASN A 428 25.46 -9.92 -12.38
C ASN A 428 26.97 -9.75 -12.17
N LYS A 429 27.73 -10.82 -12.44
CA LYS A 429 29.19 -10.86 -12.34
C LYS A 429 29.90 -9.97 -13.38
N ASN A 430 29.19 -9.59 -14.44
CA ASN A 430 29.68 -8.84 -15.58
C ASN A 430 29.29 -7.35 -15.57
N PHE A 431 28.63 -6.85 -14.51
CA PHE A 431 28.38 -5.41 -14.36
C PHE A 431 29.68 -4.61 -14.32
N LEU A 432 29.74 -3.58 -15.15
CA LEU A 432 30.79 -2.57 -15.18
C LEU A 432 30.34 -1.40 -14.30
N LEU A 433 30.59 -1.49 -12.99
CA LEU A 433 30.25 -0.41 -12.05
C LEU A 433 31.27 0.72 -12.18
N ILE A 434 30.92 1.74 -12.94
CA ILE A 434 31.79 2.87 -13.30
C ILE A 434 31.84 3.91 -12.18
N GLY A 435 30.74 4.08 -11.45
CA GLY A 435 30.69 5.01 -10.33
C GLY A 435 29.60 4.68 -9.33
N ALA A 436 29.85 4.98 -8.05
CA ALA A 436 28.87 4.84 -6.99
C ALA A 436 28.89 6.01 -6.00
N ILE A 437 27.72 6.49 -5.60
CA ILE A 437 27.56 7.61 -4.66
C ILE A 437 26.92 7.09 -3.39
N SER A 438 27.59 7.22 -2.24
CA SER A 438 27.06 6.84 -0.93
C SER A 438 26.81 8.08 -0.05
N HIS A 439 26.45 7.86 1.22
CA HIS A 439 26.30 8.94 2.19
C HIS A 439 27.62 9.63 2.56
N LYS A 440 28.76 8.94 2.42
CA LYS A 440 30.10 9.43 2.82
C LYS A 440 31.11 9.50 1.69
N GLU A 441 30.93 8.70 0.64
CA GLU A 441 31.98 8.40 -0.34
C GLU A 441 31.43 8.42 -1.77
N ILE A 442 32.28 8.81 -2.72
CA ILE A 442 32.11 8.68 -4.16
C ILE A 442 33.18 7.71 -4.67
N PHE A 443 32.77 6.57 -5.22
CA PHE A 443 33.63 5.60 -5.88
C PHE A 443 33.59 5.83 -7.40
N ILE A 444 34.74 5.78 -8.06
CA ILE A 444 34.86 5.84 -9.53
C ILE A 444 35.89 4.83 -10.00
N ASP A 445 35.51 4.01 -10.98
CA ASP A 445 36.37 3.09 -11.71
C ASP A 445 36.15 3.30 -13.22
N PRO A 446 37.06 4.01 -13.92
CA PRO A 446 36.84 4.38 -15.32
C PRO A 446 36.70 3.20 -16.30
N ASN A 447 37.37 2.09 -16.03
CA ASN A 447 37.38 0.90 -16.88
C ASN A 447 37.50 -0.40 -16.05
N PRO A 448 36.46 -0.78 -15.29
CA PRO A 448 36.53 -1.90 -14.36
C PRO A 448 36.69 -3.23 -15.11
N ASP A 449 37.65 -4.06 -14.69
CA ASP A 449 37.68 -5.48 -15.10
C ASP A 449 36.55 -6.24 -14.38
N PRO A 450 35.57 -6.84 -15.08
CA PRO A 450 34.40 -7.41 -14.44
C PRO A 450 34.73 -8.48 -13.40
N LYS A 451 35.70 -9.36 -13.68
CA LYS A 451 36.05 -10.48 -12.81
C LYS A 451 36.69 -9.99 -11.51
N THR A 452 37.65 -9.09 -11.62
CA THR A 452 38.39 -8.51 -10.50
C THR A 452 37.47 -7.63 -9.66
N ALA A 453 36.72 -6.74 -10.30
CA ALA A 453 35.79 -5.84 -9.63
C ALA A 453 34.64 -6.59 -8.95
N TYR A 454 34.14 -7.70 -9.53
CA TYR A 454 33.14 -8.53 -8.87
C TYR A 454 33.67 -9.19 -7.59
N LYS A 455 34.86 -9.80 -7.64
CA LYS A 455 35.48 -10.42 -6.45
C LYS A 455 35.66 -9.40 -5.33
N GLU A 456 36.11 -8.20 -5.67
CA GLU A 456 36.31 -7.13 -4.69
C GLU A 456 34.98 -6.60 -4.12
N ARG A 457 33.98 -6.34 -4.96
CA ARG A 457 32.62 -5.98 -4.50
C ARG A 457 32.05 -7.05 -3.56
N LYS A 458 32.23 -8.33 -3.90
CA LYS A 458 31.79 -9.45 -3.07
C LYS A 458 32.48 -9.44 -1.70
N ARG A 459 33.81 -9.25 -1.66
CA ARG A 459 34.57 -9.10 -0.42
C ARG A 459 34.03 -7.96 0.44
N LEU A 460 33.74 -6.80 -0.16
CA LEU A 460 33.19 -5.66 0.58
C LEU A 460 31.81 -5.97 1.17
N PHE A 461 30.91 -6.60 0.41
CA PHE A 461 29.56 -6.95 0.87
C PHE A 461 29.58 -7.96 2.02
N GLU A 462 30.33 -9.07 1.86
CA GLU A 462 30.38 -10.16 2.85
C GLU A 462 30.99 -9.71 4.18
N ASN A 463 31.93 -8.76 4.14
CA ASN A 463 32.57 -8.20 5.33
C ASN A 463 31.91 -6.89 5.81
N SER A 464 30.78 -6.47 5.21
CA SER A 464 30.06 -5.22 5.53
C SER A 464 30.93 -3.96 5.50
N LEU A 465 31.87 -3.90 4.56
CA LEU A 465 32.84 -2.82 4.38
C LEU A 465 32.31 -1.68 3.48
N SER A 466 32.90 -0.48 3.60
CA SER A 466 32.51 0.69 2.80
C SER A 466 33.32 0.81 1.51
N TRP A 467 33.09 1.88 0.74
CA TRP A 467 33.90 2.13 -0.46
C TRP A 467 35.36 2.45 -0.12
N SER A 468 35.62 3.06 1.04
CA SER A 468 36.99 3.39 1.46
C SER A 468 37.88 2.15 1.66
N ASP A 469 37.25 1.00 1.91
CA ASP A 469 37.93 -0.28 2.08
C ASP A 469 38.22 -0.99 0.74
N TYR A 470 37.80 -0.42 -0.40
CA TYR A 470 38.07 -0.99 -1.72
C TYR A 470 39.57 -0.99 -1.99
N ASP A 471 40.10 -2.15 -2.35
CA ASP A 471 41.52 -2.32 -2.66
C ASP A 471 41.90 -1.49 -3.90
N LYS A 472 42.65 -0.41 -3.68
CA LYS A 472 43.05 0.54 -4.73
C LYS A 472 43.83 -0.11 -5.87
N SER A 473 44.53 -1.22 -5.62
CA SER A 473 45.26 -1.95 -6.68
C SER A 473 44.34 -2.62 -7.70
N LYS A 474 43.06 -2.80 -7.36
CA LYS A 474 42.03 -3.42 -8.20
C LYS A 474 41.17 -2.40 -8.96
N ILE A 475 41.31 -1.11 -8.65
CA ILE A 475 40.63 -0.02 -9.39
C ILE A 475 41.43 0.25 -10.66
N SER A 476 40.75 0.44 -11.80
CA SER A 476 41.46 0.78 -13.03
C SER A 476 42.19 2.12 -12.93
N LYS A 477 43.16 2.32 -13.83
CA LYS A 477 44.02 3.51 -13.84
C LYS A 477 43.19 4.80 -13.81
N GLY A 478 43.57 5.70 -12.91
CA GLY A 478 42.92 7.00 -12.74
C GLY A 478 41.64 6.99 -11.91
N GLY A 479 41.11 5.84 -11.52
CA GLY A 479 39.97 5.71 -10.60
C GLY A 479 40.34 5.94 -9.13
N GLY A 480 39.33 5.97 -8.26
CA GLY A 480 39.53 6.18 -6.83
C GLY A 480 38.25 6.27 -6.00
N VAL A 481 38.46 6.45 -4.69
CA VAL A 481 37.40 6.69 -3.70
C VAL A 481 37.64 8.04 -3.06
N PHE A 482 36.63 8.90 -3.12
CA PHE A 482 36.68 10.29 -2.66
C PHE A 482 35.65 10.51 -1.55
N LYS A 483 35.92 11.42 -0.61
CA LYS A 483 34.94 11.76 0.43
C LYS A 483 33.91 12.74 -0.13
N ARG A 484 32.66 12.57 0.28
CA ARG A 484 31.52 13.36 -0.21
C ARG A 484 31.53 14.82 0.29
N ASP A 485 32.30 15.12 1.32
CA ASP A 485 32.50 16.47 1.89
C ASP A 485 33.73 17.21 1.31
N GLN A 486 34.46 16.60 0.37
CA GLN A 486 35.62 17.25 -0.25
C GLN A 486 35.19 18.44 -1.11
N LYS A 487 35.78 19.61 -0.81
CA LYS A 487 35.55 20.85 -1.54
C LYS A 487 36.21 20.87 -2.92
N SER A 488 37.33 20.17 -3.08
CA SER A 488 38.03 20.00 -4.36
C SER A 488 38.61 18.58 -4.46
N ILE A 489 38.44 17.96 -5.63
CA ILE A 489 38.97 16.67 -6.04
C ILE A 489 39.66 16.87 -7.39
N LYS A 490 40.97 16.64 -7.44
CA LYS A 490 41.74 16.68 -8.69
C LYS A 490 41.34 15.49 -9.58
N LEU A 491 40.98 15.78 -10.82
CA LEU A 491 40.54 14.77 -11.78
C LEU A 491 41.75 14.18 -12.52
N SER A 492 41.80 12.85 -12.60
CA SER A 492 42.74 12.14 -13.47
C SER A 492 42.35 12.30 -14.95
N PRO A 493 43.27 12.14 -15.90
CA PRO A 493 42.94 12.13 -17.33
C PRO A 493 41.83 11.13 -17.68
N GLU A 494 41.81 9.97 -17.04
CA GLU A 494 40.82 8.92 -17.24
C GLU A 494 39.43 9.33 -16.74
N ILE A 495 39.34 9.97 -15.56
CA ILE A 495 38.07 10.53 -15.05
C ILE A 495 37.60 11.70 -15.92
N LYS A 496 38.51 12.57 -16.38
CA LYS A 496 38.16 13.68 -17.29
C LYS A 496 37.55 13.16 -18.60
N ASN A 497 38.13 12.11 -19.16
CA ASN A 497 37.63 11.45 -20.36
C ASN A 497 36.26 10.79 -20.11
N LEU A 498 36.12 10.05 -19.01
CA LEU A 498 34.86 9.42 -18.61
C LEU A 498 33.71 10.44 -18.49
N LEU A 499 33.95 11.55 -17.79
CA LEU A 499 32.95 12.60 -17.57
C LEU A 499 32.80 13.55 -18.77
N ASN A 500 33.65 13.42 -19.79
CA ASN A 500 33.77 14.35 -20.92
C ASN A 500 33.88 15.82 -20.45
N THR A 501 34.85 16.11 -19.59
CA THR A 501 35.08 17.44 -19.00
C THR A 501 36.50 17.94 -19.21
N LYS A 502 36.64 19.26 -19.33
CA LYS A 502 37.96 19.94 -19.39
C LYS A 502 38.46 20.39 -18.02
N LYS A 503 37.62 20.41 -16.98
CA LYS A 503 38.00 20.84 -15.62
C LYS A 503 39.12 19.95 -15.06
N ASP A 504 40.09 20.55 -14.38
CA ASP A 504 41.16 19.80 -13.69
C ASP A 504 40.79 19.38 -12.27
N GLU A 505 39.79 20.04 -11.69
CA GLU A 505 39.24 19.72 -10.37
C GLU A 505 37.72 19.95 -10.34
N MET A 506 37.06 19.24 -9.43
CA MET A 506 35.62 19.39 -9.13
C MET A 506 35.39 19.26 -7.63
N SER A 507 34.34 19.89 -7.11
CA SER A 507 33.86 19.51 -5.77
C SER A 507 33.25 18.10 -5.79
N ALA A 508 33.14 17.47 -4.62
CA ALA A 508 32.44 16.19 -4.51
C ALA A 508 30.99 16.26 -5.01
N GLU A 509 30.31 17.39 -4.81
CA GLU A 509 28.94 17.61 -5.27
C GLU A 509 28.86 17.68 -6.81
N GLU A 510 29.80 18.39 -7.45
CA GLU A 510 29.90 18.46 -8.91
C GLU A 510 30.24 17.11 -9.53
N LEU A 511 31.13 16.36 -8.89
CA LEU A 511 31.52 15.01 -9.31
C LEU A 511 30.34 14.05 -9.23
N ALA A 512 29.61 14.04 -8.12
CA ALA A 512 28.40 13.23 -7.95
C ALA A 512 27.34 13.55 -9.01
N LYS A 513 27.07 14.84 -9.26
CA LYS A 513 26.17 15.27 -10.33
C LYS A 513 26.62 14.78 -11.70
N SER A 514 27.91 14.84 -11.99
CA SER A 514 28.47 14.41 -13.27
C SER A 514 28.29 12.90 -13.49
N LEU A 515 28.48 12.09 -12.44
CA LEU A 515 28.21 10.64 -12.48
C LEU A 515 26.76 10.31 -12.80
N LEU A 516 25.79 11.00 -12.16
CA LEU A 516 24.36 10.79 -12.41
C LEU A 516 23.93 11.13 -13.86
N LYS A 517 24.71 11.97 -14.56
CA LYS A 517 24.48 12.40 -15.94
C LYS A 517 25.23 11.57 -16.99
N LEU A 518 25.99 10.55 -16.56
CA LEU A 518 26.73 9.71 -17.49
C LEU A 518 25.80 8.91 -18.40
N LYS A 519 26.26 8.70 -19.64
CA LYS A 519 25.60 7.78 -20.58
C LYS A 519 26.01 6.36 -20.23
N VAL A 520 25.12 5.64 -19.56
CA VAL A 520 25.30 4.26 -19.10
C VAL A 520 24.08 3.41 -19.43
N ASP A 521 24.19 2.09 -19.32
CA ASP A 521 23.07 1.19 -19.52
C ASP A 521 22.06 1.30 -18.37
N LEU A 522 22.56 1.38 -17.14
CA LEU A 522 21.74 1.35 -15.93
C LEU A 522 22.19 2.42 -14.91
N LEU A 523 21.24 3.25 -14.49
CA LEU A 523 21.35 4.05 -13.27
C LEU A 523 20.61 3.34 -12.13
N TYR A 524 21.34 2.85 -11.14
CA TYR A 524 20.81 1.99 -10.08
C TYR A 524 20.74 2.70 -8.72
N PHE A 525 19.54 2.89 -8.20
CA PHE A 525 19.33 3.48 -6.88
C PHE A 525 19.10 2.39 -5.84
N GLY A 526 20.15 2.02 -5.10
CA GLY A 526 20.09 1.10 -3.96
C GLY A 526 20.15 1.77 -2.59
N GLY A 527 20.20 3.10 -2.54
CA GLY A 527 20.17 3.93 -1.34
C GLY A 527 18.99 4.90 -1.35
N ILE A 528 18.45 5.20 -0.16
CA ILE A 528 17.31 6.12 0.02
C ILE A 528 17.75 7.57 -0.23
N GLY A 529 16.85 8.38 -0.77
CA GLY A 529 17.01 9.82 -0.98
C GLY A 529 16.49 10.25 -2.34
N THR A 530 16.17 11.53 -2.53
CA THR A 530 15.66 12.09 -3.79
C THR A 530 16.78 12.79 -4.54
N TYR A 531 17.30 12.11 -5.56
CA TYR A 531 18.47 12.53 -6.36
C TYR A 531 18.08 13.16 -7.70
N VAL A 532 16.83 13.02 -8.11
CA VAL A 532 16.33 13.57 -9.38
C VAL A 532 14.99 14.25 -9.18
N LYS A 533 14.83 15.44 -9.75
CA LYS A 533 13.56 16.18 -9.86
C LYS A 533 13.24 16.48 -11.32
N SER A 534 12.02 16.92 -11.62
CA SER A 534 11.71 17.53 -12.92
C SER A 534 12.45 18.86 -13.08
N SER A 535 12.72 19.28 -14.32
CA SER A 535 13.17 20.64 -14.64
C SER A 535 12.27 21.73 -14.05
N ASP A 536 10.96 21.46 -13.93
CA ASP A 536 9.95 22.43 -13.49
C ASP A 536 9.81 22.50 -11.96
N GLU A 537 10.42 21.57 -11.23
CA GLU A 537 10.40 21.55 -9.77
C GLU A 537 11.54 22.40 -9.18
N GLN A 538 11.31 23.06 -8.05
CA GLN A 538 12.37 23.74 -7.32
C GLN A 538 12.83 22.91 -6.12
N ASN A 539 14.14 22.91 -5.84
CA ASN A 539 14.74 22.16 -4.72
C ASN A 539 14.13 22.54 -3.36
N ILE A 540 13.67 23.79 -3.19
CA ILE A 540 13.05 24.26 -1.95
C ILE A 540 11.74 23.54 -1.62
N HIS A 541 11.04 23.00 -2.63
CA HIS A 541 9.78 22.27 -2.45
C HIS A 541 9.96 20.76 -2.25
N ILE A 542 11.17 20.22 -2.44
CA ILE A 542 11.45 18.80 -2.22
C ILE A 542 11.84 18.55 -0.75
N SER A 543 11.24 17.54 -0.13
CA SER A 543 11.41 17.24 1.30
C SER A 543 12.84 16.82 1.69
N ASP A 544 13.55 16.11 0.80
CA ASP A 544 14.94 15.71 1.04
C ASP A 544 15.90 16.90 0.87
N LYS A 545 16.27 17.53 1.98
CA LYS A 545 17.22 18.66 1.97
C LYS A 545 18.68 18.21 1.86
N GLN A 546 19.02 17.00 2.33
CA GLN A 546 20.39 16.52 2.39
C GLN A 546 20.99 16.28 1.00
N ASN A 547 20.15 15.86 0.04
CA ASN A 547 20.59 15.63 -1.34
C ASN A 547 20.33 16.82 -2.28
N ALA A 548 19.88 17.98 -1.77
CA ALA A 548 19.53 19.13 -2.62
C ALA A 548 20.68 19.61 -3.51
N ASN A 549 21.91 19.65 -2.99
CA ASN A 549 23.08 20.13 -3.71
C ASN A 549 23.60 19.16 -4.77
N ILE A 550 23.24 17.89 -4.72
CA ILE A 550 23.64 16.87 -5.71
C ILE A 550 22.49 16.46 -6.63
N ARG A 551 21.28 16.97 -6.40
CA ARG A 551 20.10 16.67 -7.20
C ARG A 551 20.26 17.20 -8.62
N ILE A 552 19.87 16.39 -9.60
CA ILE A 552 19.86 16.73 -11.03
C ILE A 552 18.43 16.81 -11.57
N ASN A 553 18.25 17.39 -12.75
CA ASN A 553 16.97 17.33 -13.47
C ASN A 553 16.87 16.02 -14.26
N ALA A 554 15.66 15.51 -14.46
CA ALA A 554 15.44 14.25 -15.16
C ALA A 554 15.81 14.31 -16.65
N ASN A 555 15.69 15.46 -17.31
CA ASN A 555 16.20 15.67 -18.68
C ASN A 555 17.73 15.61 -18.80
N GLU A 556 18.48 15.64 -17.70
CA GLU A 556 19.94 15.51 -17.71
C GLU A 556 20.40 14.05 -17.62
N ILE A 557 19.51 13.11 -17.34
CA ILE A 557 19.81 11.68 -17.27
C ILE A 557 20.04 11.16 -18.69
N LYS A 558 21.19 10.51 -18.90
CA LYS A 558 21.55 9.86 -20.17
C LYS A 558 21.62 8.34 -20.09
N ALA A 559 21.29 7.78 -18.92
CA ALA A 559 21.18 6.34 -18.76
C ALA A 559 20.08 5.79 -19.69
N TYR A 560 20.21 4.54 -20.15
CA TYR A 560 19.14 3.89 -20.90
C TYR A 560 17.97 3.53 -19.98
N ALA A 561 18.27 2.88 -18.85
CA ALA A 561 17.29 2.49 -17.85
C ALA A 561 17.64 3.04 -16.45
N VAL A 562 16.62 3.35 -15.68
CA VAL A 562 16.71 3.69 -14.26
C VAL A 562 16.00 2.59 -13.46
N CYS A 563 16.67 2.08 -12.43
CA CYS A 563 16.12 1.09 -11.50
C CYS A 563 16.03 1.68 -10.10
N GLU A 564 14.81 1.75 -9.56
CA GLU A 564 14.53 2.27 -8.22
C GLU A 564 14.43 1.14 -7.19
N GLY A 565 15.58 0.54 -6.85
CA GLY A 565 15.64 -0.49 -5.81
C GLY A 565 15.34 0.05 -4.41
N ALA A 566 15.69 1.30 -4.13
CA ALA A 566 15.30 2.04 -2.94
C ALA A 566 14.08 2.94 -3.22
N ASN A 567 13.41 3.41 -2.16
CA ASN A 567 12.27 4.31 -2.32
C ASN A 567 12.72 5.75 -2.60
N LEU A 568 11.91 6.49 -3.37
CA LEU A 568 11.97 7.95 -3.54
C LEU A 568 13.22 8.51 -4.23
N ALA A 569 13.88 7.74 -5.09
CA ALA A 569 15.04 8.20 -5.87
C ALA A 569 14.69 9.36 -6.80
N LEU A 570 13.51 9.28 -7.44
CA LEU A 570 12.97 10.29 -8.33
C LEU A 570 11.63 10.84 -7.80
N THR A 571 11.38 12.13 -7.98
CA THR A 571 10.03 12.68 -7.79
C THR A 571 9.08 12.13 -8.87
N MET A 572 7.77 12.18 -8.63
CA MET A 572 6.79 11.76 -9.66
C MET A 572 6.93 12.57 -10.96
N PRO A 573 7.04 13.90 -10.95
CA PRO A 573 7.31 14.67 -12.17
C PRO A 573 8.62 14.29 -12.86
N ALA A 574 9.70 13.99 -12.11
CA ALA A 574 10.97 13.53 -12.69
C ALA A 574 10.82 12.22 -13.47
N ARG A 575 10.05 11.26 -12.93
CA ARG A 575 9.76 10.00 -13.63
C ARG A 575 9.04 10.26 -14.96
N TYR A 576 8.15 11.26 -14.98
CA TYR A 576 7.40 11.62 -16.19
C TYR A 576 8.32 12.26 -17.22
N GLU A 577 9.09 13.28 -16.82
CA GLU A 577 10.05 13.95 -17.70
C GLU A 577 11.06 12.95 -18.30
N TYR A 578 11.63 12.07 -17.49
CA TYR A 578 12.58 11.06 -17.98
C TYR A 578 11.93 10.09 -18.98
N ALA A 579 10.71 9.62 -18.70
CA ALA A 579 9.98 8.72 -19.60
C ALA A 579 9.51 9.43 -20.90
N LEU A 580 9.12 10.71 -20.82
CA LEU A 580 8.76 11.53 -21.97
C LEU A 580 9.95 11.83 -22.88
N ASN A 581 11.17 11.75 -22.35
CA ASN A 581 12.41 11.83 -23.13
C ASN A 581 12.88 10.46 -23.67
N GLY A 582 12.05 9.41 -23.56
CA GLY A 582 12.34 8.05 -24.05
C GLY A 582 13.11 7.17 -23.07
N GLY A 583 13.40 7.65 -21.86
CA GLY A 583 14.04 6.89 -20.79
C GLY A 583 13.19 5.72 -20.29
N LYS A 584 13.84 4.64 -19.86
CA LYS A 584 13.15 3.45 -19.33
C LYS A 584 13.14 3.42 -17.81
N ILE A 585 11.95 3.48 -17.22
CA ILE A 585 11.77 3.55 -15.77
C ILE A 585 10.45 2.89 -15.36
N ASN A 586 10.47 2.16 -14.25
CA ASN A 586 9.26 1.75 -13.52
C ASN A 586 9.09 2.66 -12.29
N LEU A 587 7.96 2.58 -11.60
CA LEU A 587 7.86 3.16 -10.26
C LEU A 587 8.67 2.33 -9.27
N ASP A 588 9.21 2.96 -8.23
CA ASP A 588 9.79 2.28 -7.06
C ASP A 588 8.83 1.23 -6.46
N ALA A 589 7.53 1.52 -6.39
CA ALA A 589 6.48 0.60 -5.94
C ALA A 589 6.35 -0.68 -6.79
N ILE A 590 6.89 -0.69 -8.01
CA ILE A 590 7.00 -1.88 -8.88
C ILE A 590 8.35 -2.55 -8.70
N ASP A 591 9.45 -1.79 -8.77
CA ASP A 591 10.80 -2.33 -8.71
C ASP A 591 11.09 -2.99 -7.36
N ASN A 592 10.80 -2.31 -6.26
CA ASN A 592 11.15 -2.79 -4.92
C ASN A 592 10.01 -3.53 -4.19
N SER A 593 8.97 -3.95 -4.93
CA SER A 593 7.79 -4.62 -4.36
C SER A 593 8.07 -6.01 -3.80
N ALA A 594 9.15 -6.66 -4.23
CA ALA A 594 9.50 -8.02 -3.82
C ALA A 594 9.69 -8.15 -2.29
N GLY A 595 10.26 -7.12 -1.64
CA GLY A 595 10.41 -7.11 -0.20
C GLY A 595 9.06 -7.15 0.53
N VAL A 596 8.11 -6.30 0.13
CA VAL A 596 6.79 -6.29 0.77
C VAL A 596 6.01 -7.57 0.49
N ASN A 597 6.13 -8.13 -0.72
CA ASN A 597 5.47 -9.38 -1.11
C ASN A 597 6.04 -10.60 -0.35
N THR A 598 7.35 -10.65 -0.11
CA THR A 598 7.98 -11.74 0.66
C THR A 598 7.50 -11.75 2.10
N SER A 599 7.39 -10.57 2.72
CA SER A 599 6.82 -10.48 4.07
C SER A 599 5.33 -10.84 4.14
N ASP A 600 4.58 -10.58 3.07
CA ASP A 600 3.17 -11.01 2.98
C ASP A 600 3.07 -12.54 3.00
N TYR A 601 3.91 -13.24 2.23
CA TYR A 601 4.04 -14.70 2.31
C TYR A 601 4.46 -15.17 3.69
N GLU A 602 5.46 -14.54 4.30
CA GLU A 602 5.95 -14.90 5.65
C GLU A 602 4.81 -14.89 6.68
N VAL A 603 4.00 -13.83 6.69
CA VAL A 603 2.89 -13.69 7.64
C VAL A 603 1.84 -14.78 7.43
N ASN A 604 1.38 -15.00 6.19
CA ASN A 604 0.33 -15.99 5.91
C ASN A 604 0.81 -17.43 6.16
N LEU A 605 2.08 -17.74 5.89
CA LEU A 605 2.67 -19.05 6.23
C LEU A 605 2.76 -19.24 7.75
N LYS A 606 3.24 -18.22 8.48
CA LYS A 606 3.31 -18.26 9.95
C LYS A 606 1.94 -18.36 10.59
N MET A 607 0.89 -17.74 10.03
CA MET A 607 -0.47 -17.87 10.54
C MET A 607 -0.91 -19.34 10.59
N ILE A 608 -0.77 -20.09 9.48
CA ILE A 608 -1.10 -21.51 9.45
C ILE A 608 -0.21 -22.32 10.40
N LEU A 609 1.10 -22.07 10.39
CA LEU A 609 2.01 -22.82 11.24
C LEU A 609 1.78 -22.56 12.73
N ASN A 610 1.46 -21.32 13.13
CA ASN A 610 1.12 -20.98 14.51
C ASN A 610 -0.17 -21.69 14.94
N MET A 611 -1.19 -21.76 14.07
CA MET A 611 -2.41 -22.55 14.33
C MET A 611 -2.11 -24.04 14.51
N LEU A 612 -1.14 -24.60 13.77
CA LEU A 612 -0.74 -26.01 13.90
C LEU A 612 0.04 -26.27 15.19
N VAL A 613 0.90 -25.33 15.60
CA VAL A 613 1.58 -25.38 16.90
C VAL A 613 0.56 -25.33 18.05
N ASP A 614 -0.43 -24.43 17.97
CA ASP A 614 -1.48 -24.32 18.98
C ASP A 614 -2.34 -25.60 19.12
N LYS A 615 -2.53 -26.32 18.01
CA LYS A 615 -3.20 -27.63 17.99
C LYS A 615 -2.29 -28.79 18.42
N GLY A 616 -1.02 -28.54 18.76
CA GLY A 616 -0.03 -29.57 19.11
C GLY A 616 0.37 -30.49 17.94
N LYS A 617 0.08 -30.10 16.69
CA LYS A 617 0.37 -30.92 15.49
C LYS A 617 1.82 -30.85 15.04
N ILE A 618 2.51 -29.74 15.31
CA ILE A 618 3.93 -29.54 15.01
C ILE A 618 4.60 -28.82 16.19
N SER A 619 5.92 -28.98 16.34
CA SER A 619 6.69 -28.20 17.32
C SER A 619 7.09 -26.81 16.78
N GLU A 620 7.45 -25.88 17.68
CA GLU A 620 8.06 -24.60 17.29
C GLU A 620 9.35 -24.77 16.46
N LYS A 621 10.10 -25.84 16.71
CA LYS A 621 11.30 -26.19 15.92
C LYS A 621 10.93 -26.61 14.49
N ASP A 622 9.87 -27.40 14.35
CA ASP A 622 9.38 -27.84 13.03
C ASP A 622 8.83 -26.67 12.24
N LYS A 623 8.15 -25.71 12.88
CA LYS A 623 7.70 -24.46 12.24
C LYS A 623 8.85 -23.72 11.55
N ILE A 624 9.95 -23.48 12.28
CA ILE A 624 11.12 -22.78 11.74
C ILE A 624 11.74 -23.58 10.58
N LYS A 625 11.82 -24.91 10.72
CA LYS A 625 12.33 -25.79 9.67
C LYS A 625 11.48 -25.70 8.40
N VAL A 626 10.15 -25.83 8.51
CA VAL A 626 9.23 -25.75 7.36
C VAL A 626 9.36 -24.40 6.64
N LEU A 627 9.41 -23.27 7.37
CA LEU A 627 9.60 -21.95 6.75
C LEU A 627 10.91 -21.86 5.98
N LYS A 628 11.99 -22.41 6.52
CA LYS A 628 13.29 -22.42 5.85
C LYS A 628 13.29 -23.32 4.60
N ASP A 629 12.64 -24.47 4.67
CA ASP A 629 12.60 -25.45 3.58
C ASP A 629 11.87 -24.87 2.35
N ILE A 630 10.81 -24.08 2.54
CA ILE A 630 10.02 -23.47 1.44
C ILE A 630 10.52 -22.08 0.98
N GLU A 631 11.63 -21.59 1.54
CA GLU A 631 12.17 -20.24 1.30
C GLU A 631 12.38 -19.96 -0.20
N ASN A 632 12.94 -20.93 -0.94
CA ASN A 632 13.20 -20.78 -2.37
C ASN A 632 11.90 -20.71 -3.20
N ASN A 633 10.90 -21.53 -2.89
CA ASN A 633 9.61 -21.51 -3.60
C ASN A 633 8.90 -20.16 -3.38
N VAL A 634 9.01 -19.57 -2.19
CA VAL A 634 8.50 -18.21 -1.92
C VAL A 634 9.22 -17.18 -2.79
N ILE A 635 10.56 -17.24 -2.88
CA ILE A 635 11.35 -16.34 -3.74
C ILE A 635 10.89 -16.46 -5.20
N GLU A 636 10.74 -17.67 -5.73
CA GLU A 636 10.30 -17.90 -7.11
C GLU A 636 8.91 -17.32 -7.37
N LYS A 637 7.94 -17.55 -6.47
CA LYS A 637 6.59 -16.97 -6.58
C LYS A 637 6.62 -15.44 -6.55
N VAL A 638 7.41 -14.84 -5.67
CA VAL A 638 7.57 -13.38 -5.58
C VAL A 638 8.16 -12.81 -6.87
N LEU A 639 9.23 -13.42 -7.39
CA LEU A 639 9.88 -12.95 -8.61
C LEU A 639 9.00 -13.15 -9.85
N LEU A 640 8.22 -14.24 -9.91
CA LEU A 640 7.21 -14.45 -10.96
C LEU A 640 6.16 -13.35 -10.94
N ASN A 641 5.71 -12.92 -9.75
CA ASN A 641 4.78 -11.79 -9.64
C ASN A 641 5.41 -10.48 -10.16
N ASN A 642 6.66 -10.20 -9.79
CA ASN A 642 7.42 -9.06 -10.34
C ASN A 642 7.56 -9.11 -11.87
N PHE A 643 7.84 -10.28 -12.43
CA PHE A 643 7.90 -10.50 -13.87
C PHE A 643 6.60 -10.10 -14.56
N HIS A 644 5.45 -10.55 -14.02
CA HIS A 644 4.15 -10.24 -14.57
C HIS A 644 3.79 -8.76 -14.45
N HIS A 645 4.18 -8.07 -13.37
CA HIS A 645 4.02 -6.61 -13.23
C HIS A 645 4.79 -5.84 -14.31
N ALA A 646 6.03 -6.24 -14.59
CA ALA A 646 6.82 -5.60 -15.65
C ALA A 646 6.30 -5.95 -17.06
N LEU A 647 5.82 -7.19 -17.25
CA LEU A 647 5.26 -7.64 -18.52
C LEU A 647 4.01 -6.86 -18.88
N VAL A 648 3.03 -6.78 -17.98
CA VAL A 648 1.75 -6.11 -18.26
C VAL A 648 1.96 -4.65 -18.66
N LEU A 649 2.87 -3.92 -18.02
CA LEU A 649 3.18 -2.53 -18.40
C LEU A 649 3.70 -2.43 -19.84
N SER A 650 4.50 -3.39 -20.27
CA SER A 650 5.04 -3.45 -21.64
C SER A 650 3.94 -3.76 -22.67
N LEU A 651 2.93 -4.55 -22.27
CA LEU A 651 1.73 -4.80 -23.08
C LEU A 651 0.82 -3.56 -23.13
N GLU A 652 0.62 -2.86 -22.00
CA GLU A 652 -0.20 -1.65 -21.92
C GLU A 652 0.36 -0.53 -22.81
N GLU A 653 1.68 -0.31 -22.83
CA GLU A 653 2.36 0.65 -23.72
C GLU A 653 2.04 0.39 -25.22
N ARG A 654 1.62 -0.83 -25.58
CA ARG A 654 1.29 -1.21 -26.97
C ARG A 654 -0.21 -1.20 -27.27
N ARG A 655 -1.08 -1.45 -26.29
CA ARG A 655 -2.54 -1.61 -26.53
C ARG A 655 -3.41 -0.48 -26.01
N VAL A 656 -2.97 0.28 -25.01
CA VAL A 656 -3.75 1.37 -24.41
C VAL A 656 -3.65 2.63 -25.27
N TYR A 657 -4.80 3.28 -25.47
CA TYR A 657 -4.92 4.54 -26.18
C TYR A 657 -5.69 5.54 -25.32
N LYS A 658 -5.58 6.83 -25.66
CA LYS A 658 -6.05 7.97 -24.86
C LYS A 658 -7.41 7.80 -24.21
N GLU A 659 -8.43 7.48 -24.98
CA GLU A 659 -9.80 7.50 -24.49
C GLU A 659 -10.13 6.26 -23.68
N LYS A 660 -9.37 5.19 -23.89
CA LYS A 660 -9.37 4.05 -22.99
C LYS A 660 -8.80 4.43 -21.63
N LEU A 661 -7.66 5.12 -21.64
CA LEU A 661 -7.01 5.62 -20.44
C LEU A 661 -7.93 6.56 -19.66
N ILE A 662 -8.59 7.50 -20.34
CA ILE A 662 -9.58 8.41 -19.75
C ILE A 662 -10.70 7.63 -19.05
N LYS A 663 -11.33 6.66 -19.73
CA LYS A 663 -12.42 5.86 -19.13
C LYS A 663 -11.98 5.11 -17.88
N VAL A 664 -10.77 4.55 -17.90
CA VAL A 664 -10.20 3.86 -16.75
C VAL A 664 -9.96 4.85 -15.59
N LEU A 665 -9.41 6.03 -15.88
CA LEU A 665 -9.21 7.08 -14.89
C LEU A 665 -10.54 7.57 -14.29
N GLU A 666 -11.58 7.75 -15.10
CA GLU A 666 -12.92 8.14 -14.63
C GLU A 666 -13.53 7.08 -13.70
N VAL A 667 -13.35 5.80 -14.02
CA VAL A 667 -13.79 4.70 -13.13
C VAL A 667 -13.03 4.74 -11.81
N LEU A 668 -11.70 4.94 -11.83
CA LEU A 668 -10.90 5.02 -10.62
C LEU A 668 -11.27 6.25 -9.77
N GLU A 669 -11.42 7.43 -10.38
CA GLU A 669 -11.81 8.66 -9.67
C GLU A 669 -13.19 8.57 -9.03
N LYS A 670 -14.13 7.88 -9.69
CA LYS A 670 -15.50 7.73 -9.19
C LYS A 670 -15.62 6.67 -8.09
N ASN A 671 -14.88 5.57 -8.19
CA ASN A 671 -15.11 4.38 -7.36
C ASN A 671 -13.95 4.05 -6.40
N THR A 672 -12.87 4.84 -6.40
CA THR A 672 -11.75 4.66 -5.49
C THR A 672 -11.49 5.97 -4.76
N ASP A 673 -12.05 6.11 -3.55
CA ASP A 673 -11.94 7.31 -2.68
C ASP A 673 -10.52 7.89 -2.56
N TYR A 674 -9.52 7.02 -2.64
CA TYR A 674 -8.10 7.34 -2.45
C TYR A 674 -7.37 7.67 -3.76
N PHE A 675 -8.00 7.49 -4.93
CA PHE A 675 -7.38 7.83 -6.21
C PHE A 675 -7.74 9.26 -6.61
N LYS A 676 -6.76 10.16 -6.53
CA LYS A 676 -6.87 11.53 -7.05
C LYS A 676 -5.71 11.79 -7.99
N ARG A 677 -6.00 12.09 -9.26
CA ARG A 677 -4.99 12.32 -10.31
C ARG A 677 -3.89 13.31 -9.89
N LYS A 678 -4.28 14.40 -9.19
CA LYS A 678 -3.36 15.43 -8.70
C LYS A 678 -2.25 14.91 -7.77
N ASN A 679 -2.52 13.86 -6.99
CA ASN A 679 -1.54 13.28 -6.07
C ASN A 679 -0.42 12.53 -6.81
N TYR A 680 -0.66 12.22 -8.09
CA TYR A 680 0.21 11.45 -8.95
C TYR A 680 0.68 12.24 -10.17
N SER A 681 0.47 13.56 -10.17
CA SER A 681 0.79 14.43 -11.32
C SER A 681 0.11 13.99 -12.63
N ILE A 682 -0.99 13.23 -12.57
CA ILE A 682 -1.73 12.82 -13.77
C ILE A 682 -2.59 14.02 -14.22
N PRO A 683 -2.51 14.43 -15.50
CA PRO A 683 -3.27 15.57 -15.99
C PRO A 683 -4.78 15.31 -16.09
N LYS A 684 -5.55 16.39 -16.26
CA LYS A 684 -6.98 16.32 -16.57
C LYS A 684 -7.20 15.76 -17.98
N ASN A 685 -8.45 15.40 -18.30
CA ASN A 685 -8.83 14.83 -19.59
C ASN A 685 -8.41 15.72 -20.79
N SER A 686 -8.45 17.05 -20.66
CA SER A 686 -8.05 18.01 -21.70
C SER A 686 -6.58 17.93 -22.08
N GLU A 687 -5.72 17.52 -21.15
CA GLU A 687 -4.26 17.57 -21.27
C GLU A 687 -3.64 16.16 -21.25
N ILE A 688 -4.44 15.11 -21.34
CA ILE A 688 -3.96 13.73 -21.20
C ILE A 688 -2.94 13.33 -22.28
N GLU A 689 -2.85 14.04 -23.40
CA GLU A 689 -1.80 13.83 -24.42
C GLU A 689 -0.39 14.16 -23.89
N THR A 690 -0.28 15.00 -22.87
CA THR A 690 1.01 15.40 -22.28
C THR A 690 1.74 14.24 -21.61
N VAL A 691 1.05 13.13 -21.35
CA VAL A 691 1.64 11.89 -20.81
C VAL A 691 1.88 10.83 -21.89
N TYR A 692 1.96 11.23 -23.16
CA TYR A 692 2.27 10.36 -24.29
C TYR A 692 3.63 10.68 -24.91
N TYR A 693 4.40 9.65 -25.21
CA TYR A 693 5.65 9.71 -25.95
C TYR A 693 5.57 8.77 -27.15
N ASN A 694 5.84 9.27 -28.37
CA ASN A 694 5.70 8.51 -29.62
C ASN A 694 4.36 7.75 -29.75
N GLY A 695 3.27 8.42 -29.36
CA GLY A 695 1.91 7.86 -29.41
C GLY A 695 1.60 6.79 -28.36
N LYS A 696 2.48 6.57 -27.38
CA LYS A 696 2.31 5.60 -26.27
C LYS A 696 2.24 6.33 -24.94
N ALA A 697 1.32 5.93 -24.07
CA ALA A 697 1.28 6.45 -22.71
C ALA A 697 2.58 6.09 -21.97
N ILE A 698 3.14 7.05 -21.23
CA ILE A 698 4.37 6.80 -20.47
C ILE A 698 4.14 5.78 -19.36
N ARG A 699 5.13 4.92 -19.17
CA ARG A 699 5.07 3.79 -18.25
C ARG A 699 4.78 4.15 -16.79
N PRO A 700 5.29 5.25 -16.20
CA PRO A 700 4.93 5.66 -14.84
C PRO A 700 3.42 5.90 -14.64
N VAL A 701 2.73 6.49 -15.62
CA VAL A 701 1.28 6.71 -15.57
C VAL A 701 0.53 5.38 -15.63
N LEU A 702 0.93 4.50 -16.55
CA LEU A 702 0.36 3.16 -16.67
C LEU A 702 0.54 2.34 -15.38
N ALA A 703 1.68 2.46 -14.72
CA ALA A 703 1.96 1.77 -13.46
C ALA A 703 1.05 2.23 -12.31
N ILE A 704 0.82 3.54 -12.16
CA ILE A 704 -0.13 4.07 -11.16
C ILE A 704 -1.53 3.51 -11.44
N ILE A 705 -2.00 3.60 -12.69
CA ILE A 705 -3.34 3.16 -13.07
C ILE A 705 -3.49 1.64 -12.90
N MET A 706 -2.45 0.87 -13.21
CA MET A 706 -2.43 -0.58 -12.98
C MET A 706 -2.57 -0.93 -11.50
N LEU A 707 -1.79 -0.29 -10.61
CA LEU A 707 -1.86 -0.52 -9.17
C LEU A 707 -3.26 -0.19 -8.63
N TYR A 708 -3.82 0.95 -9.01
CA TYR A 708 -5.16 1.33 -8.59
C TYR A 708 -6.28 0.49 -9.21
N SER A 709 -6.08 -0.04 -10.42
CA SER A 709 -7.01 -1.00 -11.01
C SER A 709 -7.05 -2.31 -10.22
N LYS A 710 -5.90 -2.77 -9.70
CA LYS A 710 -5.84 -3.94 -8.81
C LYS A 710 -6.56 -3.69 -7.49
N ILE A 711 -6.31 -2.54 -6.86
CA ILE A 711 -7.02 -2.13 -5.63
C ILE A 711 -8.53 -2.11 -5.86
N PHE A 712 -8.98 -1.51 -6.96
CA PHE A 712 -10.39 -1.44 -7.32
C PHE A 712 -11.02 -2.82 -7.49
N VAL A 713 -10.42 -3.70 -8.32
CA VAL A 713 -10.95 -5.06 -8.55
C VAL A 713 -10.98 -5.86 -7.25
N LYS A 714 -9.90 -5.81 -6.45
CA LYS A 714 -9.82 -6.47 -5.15
C LYS A 714 -10.93 -6.02 -4.20
N LYS A 715 -11.13 -4.70 -4.04
CA LYS A 715 -12.17 -4.12 -3.18
C LYS A 715 -13.57 -4.51 -3.67
N TYR A 716 -13.80 -4.50 -4.99
CA TYR A 716 -15.07 -4.95 -5.54
C TYR A 716 -15.35 -6.42 -5.20
N ILE A 717 -14.37 -7.31 -5.38
CA ILE A 717 -14.54 -8.75 -5.09
C ILE A 717 -14.86 -8.97 -3.61
N ILE A 718 -14.08 -8.36 -2.70
CA ILE A 718 -14.27 -8.49 -1.24
C ILE A 718 -15.67 -8.04 -0.81
N ASN A 719 -16.17 -6.96 -1.39
CA ASN A 719 -17.48 -6.38 -1.04
C ASN A 719 -18.65 -7.02 -1.82
N SER A 720 -18.40 -8.03 -2.66
CA SER A 720 -19.40 -8.71 -3.46
C SER A 720 -19.69 -10.13 -2.93
N ASN A 721 -20.78 -10.73 -3.41
CA ASN A 721 -21.09 -12.14 -3.19
C ASN A 721 -20.42 -13.09 -4.21
N LEU A 722 -19.30 -12.68 -4.82
CA LEU A 722 -18.59 -13.50 -5.81
C LEU A 722 -17.97 -14.75 -5.14
N LEU A 723 -17.38 -14.59 -3.95
CA LEU A 723 -16.62 -15.64 -3.28
C LEU A 723 -17.46 -16.66 -2.48
N GLU A 724 -18.75 -16.80 -2.77
CA GLU A 724 -19.64 -17.77 -2.10
C GLU A 724 -19.44 -19.22 -2.60
N SER A 725 -18.88 -19.41 -3.79
CA SER A 725 -18.63 -20.74 -4.37
C SER A 725 -17.22 -21.27 -4.08
N ASN A 726 -17.10 -22.57 -3.80
CA ASN A 726 -15.81 -23.26 -3.64
C ASN A 726 -14.97 -23.30 -4.93
N TYR A 727 -15.53 -22.94 -6.09
CA TYR A 727 -14.77 -22.81 -7.35
C TYR A 727 -13.53 -21.90 -7.21
N TYR A 728 -13.64 -20.85 -6.39
CA TYR A 728 -12.57 -19.86 -6.22
C TYR A 728 -11.45 -20.33 -5.28
N ASP A 729 -11.62 -21.46 -4.59
CA ASP A 729 -10.65 -21.99 -3.64
C ASP A 729 -9.32 -22.36 -4.31
N LYS A 730 -9.31 -22.64 -5.61
CA LYS A 730 -8.08 -22.85 -6.38
C LYS A 730 -7.13 -21.65 -6.33
N PHE A 731 -7.64 -20.42 -6.23
CA PHE A 731 -6.78 -19.23 -6.13
C PHE A 731 -6.12 -19.12 -4.76
N LEU A 732 -6.75 -19.64 -3.71
CA LEU A 732 -6.12 -19.81 -2.40
C LEU A 732 -4.98 -20.83 -2.48
N LYS A 733 -5.22 -21.97 -3.12
CA LYS A 733 -4.22 -23.04 -3.31
C LYS A 733 -3.02 -22.54 -4.13
N GLN A 734 -3.26 -21.78 -5.20
CA GLN A 734 -2.21 -21.19 -6.05
C GLN A 734 -1.32 -20.19 -5.32
N TYR A 735 -1.83 -19.52 -4.27
CA TYR A 735 -1.04 -18.61 -3.45
C TYR A 735 0.10 -19.37 -2.76
N PHE A 736 -0.21 -20.42 -2.00
CA PHE A 736 0.79 -21.15 -1.21
C PHE A 736 1.77 -21.96 -2.08
N PRO A 737 3.03 -22.15 -1.62
CA PRO A 737 3.96 -23.09 -2.25
C PRO A 737 3.37 -24.51 -2.33
N GLU A 738 3.63 -25.22 -3.42
CA GLU A 738 3.05 -26.56 -3.68
C GLU A 738 3.38 -27.56 -2.56
N GLU A 739 4.64 -27.63 -2.14
CA GLU A 739 5.08 -28.49 -1.03
C GLU A 739 4.40 -28.16 0.31
N PHE A 740 3.99 -26.90 0.52
CA PHE A 740 3.26 -26.47 1.70
C PHE A 740 1.78 -26.85 1.60
N LEU A 741 1.21 -26.70 0.39
CA LEU A 741 -0.16 -27.09 0.07
C LEU A 741 -0.38 -28.59 0.28
N GLU A 742 0.50 -29.44 -0.25
CA GLU A 742 0.39 -30.90 -0.11
C GLU A 742 0.32 -31.37 1.35
N LYS A 743 1.03 -30.68 2.25
CA LYS A 743 1.09 -31.03 3.68
C LYS A 743 -0.06 -30.44 4.50
N PHE A 744 -0.53 -29.24 4.14
CA PHE A 744 -1.40 -28.43 5.00
C PHE A 744 -2.69 -27.95 4.32
N GLU A 745 -3.13 -28.61 3.24
CA GLU A 745 -4.32 -28.23 2.46
C GLU A 745 -5.54 -27.96 3.35
N ASN A 746 -5.88 -28.87 4.26
CA ASN A 746 -7.03 -28.71 5.15
C ASN A 746 -6.94 -27.46 6.03
N ASP A 747 -5.75 -27.12 6.56
CA ASP A 747 -5.56 -25.94 7.39
C ASP A 747 -5.56 -24.66 6.52
N ILE A 748 -5.01 -24.71 5.30
CA ILE A 748 -5.07 -23.63 4.31
C ILE A 748 -6.52 -23.29 3.97
N MET A 749 -7.39 -24.29 3.81
CA MET A 749 -8.81 -24.07 3.51
C MET A 749 -9.56 -23.29 4.59
N HIS A 750 -9.03 -23.25 5.81
CA HIS A 750 -9.57 -22.51 6.96
C HIS A 750 -8.74 -21.25 7.28
N HIS A 751 -7.91 -20.78 6.35
CA HIS A 751 -7.08 -19.59 6.55
C HIS A 751 -7.95 -18.36 6.88
N PRO A 752 -7.65 -17.59 7.95
CA PRO A 752 -8.47 -16.43 8.36
C PRO A 752 -8.64 -15.36 7.28
N LEU A 753 -7.65 -15.21 6.40
CA LEU A 753 -7.68 -14.28 5.26
C LEU A 753 -8.03 -14.95 3.91
N LYS A 754 -8.75 -16.08 3.92
CA LYS A 754 -9.09 -16.83 2.71
C LYS A 754 -9.71 -15.92 1.62
N LYS A 755 -10.66 -15.06 2.00
CA LYS A 755 -11.36 -14.16 1.06
C LYS A 755 -10.41 -13.13 0.46
N GLU A 756 -9.57 -12.52 1.28
CA GLU A 756 -8.63 -11.47 0.88
C GLU A 756 -7.50 -12.01 0.00
N ILE A 757 -7.00 -13.22 0.30
CA ILE A 757 -6.02 -13.93 -0.55
C ILE A 757 -6.63 -14.18 -1.92
N ILE A 758 -7.82 -14.81 -1.98
CA ILE A 758 -8.49 -15.14 -3.25
C ILE A 758 -8.75 -13.86 -4.06
N ALA A 759 -9.30 -12.81 -3.45
CA ALA A 759 -9.56 -11.54 -4.12
C ALA A 759 -8.28 -10.90 -4.69
N THR A 760 -7.18 -10.94 -3.92
CA THR A 760 -5.89 -10.41 -4.35
C THR A 760 -5.31 -11.21 -5.53
N GLN A 761 -5.38 -12.54 -5.48
CA GLN A 761 -4.94 -13.41 -6.56
C GLN A 761 -5.76 -13.20 -7.84
N ILE A 762 -7.10 -13.13 -7.74
CA ILE A 762 -7.97 -12.85 -8.88
C ILE A 762 -7.65 -11.47 -9.48
N ALA A 763 -7.53 -10.43 -8.65
CA ALA A 763 -7.22 -9.09 -9.13
C ALA A 763 -5.85 -9.03 -9.84
N ASN A 764 -4.83 -9.70 -9.27
CA ASN A 764 -3.52 -9.81 -9.89
C ASN A 764 -3.58 -10.55 -11.23
N ASN A 765 -4.24 -11.72 -11.28
CA ASN A 765 -4.35 -12.53 -12.49
C ASN A 765 -5.06 -11.78 -13.63
N ILE A 766 -6.19 -11.15 -13.32
CA ILE A 766 -6.97 -10.38 -14.31
C ILE A 766 -6.16 -9.20 -14.82
N ILE A 767 -5.61 -8.36 -13.93
CA ILE A 767 -4.92 -7.14 -14.37
C ILE A 767 -3.59 -7.46 -15.04
N ASN A 768 -2.82 -8.45 -14.56
CA ASN A 768 -1.53 -8.83 -15.17
C ASN A 768 -1.69 -9.39 -16.59
N ALA A 769 -2.83 -9.99 -16.92
CA ALA A 769 -3.12 -10.50 -18.25
C ALA A 769 -3.94 -9.50 -19.09
N HIS A 770 -5.19 -9.26 -18.70
CA HIS A 770 -6.14 -8.43 -19.47
C HIS A 770 -5.75 -6.94 -19.50
N GLY A 771 -5.06 -6.45 -18.47
CA GLY A 771 -4.64 -5.05 -18.36
C GLY A 771 -5.68 -4.11 -17.76
N ILE A 772 -5.33 -2.82 -17.73
CA ILE A 772 -6.15 -1.78 -17.06
C ILE A 772 -7.47 -1.53 -17.79
N ASP A 773 -7.54 -1.93 -19.07
CA ASP A 773 -8.74 -1.93 -19.91
C ASP A 773 -9.92 -2.67 -19.27
N PHE A 774 -9.64 -3.67 -18.41
CA PHE A 774 -10.65 -4.50 -17.79
C PHE A 774 -11.70 -3.68 -17.03
N ILE A 775 -11.32 -2.57 -16.41
CA ILE A 775 -12.22 -1.80 -15.55
C ILE A 775 -12.96 -0.67 -16.31
N SER A 776 -12.59 -0.37 -17.55
CA SER A 776 -13.06 0.84 -18.25
C SER A 776 -14.57 0.93 -18.51
N ASN A 777 -15.25 -0.22 -18.54
CA ASN A 777 -16.67 -0.34 -18.82
C ASN A 777 -17.37 -0.88 -17.56
N PHE A 778 -16.94 -0.39 -16.40
CA PHE A 778 -17.49 -0.78 -15.12
C PHE A 778 -18.97 -0.38 -15.04
N HIS A 779 -19.82 -1.37 -14.84
CA HIS A 779 -21.21 -1.21 -14.44
C HIS A 779 -21.44 -2.13 -13.24
N GLU A 780 -21.90 -1.55 -12.13
CA GLU A 780 -21.90 -2.21 -10.82
C GLU A 780 -22.58 -3.59 -10.82
N LYS A 781 -23.75 -3.70 -11.46
CA LYS A 781 -24.52 -4.94 -11.56
C LYS A 781 -23.84 -6.01 -12.41
N SER A 782 -23.17 -5.62 -13.50
CA SER A 782 -22.62 -6.54 -14.51
C SER A 782 -21.19 -6.97 -14.23
N PHE A 783 -20.49 -6.21 -13.38
CA PHE A 783 -19.05 -6.38 -13.19
C PHE A 783 -18.69 -7.71 -12.52
N LYS A 784 -19.54 -8.23 -11.62
CA LYS A 784 -19.44 -9.60 -11.09
C LYS A 784 -19.37 -10.60 -12.25
N TYR A 785 -20.38 -10.60 -13.14
CA TYR A 785 -20.42 -11.52 -14.27
C TYR A 785 -19.22 -11.36 -15.19
N LYS A 786 -18.67 -10.14 -15.32
CA LYS A 786 -17.46 -9.91 -16.12
C LYS A 786 -16.23 -10.61 -15.53
N ILE A 787 -16.06 -10.53 -14.21
CA ILE A 787 -14.98 -11.23 -13.49
C ILE A 787 -15.16 -12.75 -13.66
N GLU A 788 -16.36 -13.27 -13.36
CA GLU A 788 -16.64 -14.71 -13.47
C GLU A 788 -16.40 -15.22 -14.89
N SER A 789 -16.94 -14.52 -15.89
CA SER A 789 -16.78 -14.86 -17.30
C SER A 789 -15.30 -14.90 -17.72
N TYR A 790 -14.49 -13.94 -17.25
CA TYR A 790 -13.07 -13.92 -17.57
C TYR A 790 -12.35 -15.12 -16.96
N LEU A 791 -12.59 -15.42 -15.69
CA LEU A 791 -11.95 -16.55 -15.00
C LEU A 791 -12.35 -17.90 -15.62
N ILE A 792 -13.63 -18.06 -15.97
CA ILE A 792 -14.14 -19.26 -16.63
C ILE A 792 -13.52 -19.40 -18.02
N MET A 793 -13.51 -18.34 -18.83
CA MET A 793 -12.89 -18.39 -20.16
C MET A 793 -11.39 -18.67 -20.10
N ASN A 794 -10.69 -18.10 -19.12
CA ASN A 794 -9.26 -18.36 -18.91
C ASN A 794 -8.98 -19.85 -18.66
N GLU A 795 -9.83 -20.49 -17.86
CA GLU A 795 -9.70 -21.91 -17.53
C GLU A 795 -10.19 -22.83 -18.66
N LEU A 796 -11.27 -22.47 -19.36
CA LEU A 796 -11.85 -23.28 -20.44
C LEU A 796 -10.88 -23.53 -21.59
N ILE A 797 -10.07 -22.53 -21.92
CA ILE A 797 -9.13 -22.61 -23.04
C ILE A 797 -7.69 -22.89 -22.57
N ASP A 798 -7.48 -23.18 -21.28
CA ASP A 798 -6.14 -23.33 -20.67
C ASP A 798 -5.21 -22.14 -20.98
N ALA A 799 -5.74 -20.92 -20.91
CA ALA A 799 -5.05 -19.69 -21.33
C ALA A 799 -3.71 -19.45 -20.61
N ASP A 800 -3.57 -19.88 -19.36
CA ASP A 800 -2.32 -19.75 -18.61
C ASP A 800 -1.20 -20.59 -19.24
N LYS A 801 -1.50 -21.78 -19.76
CA LYS A 801 -0.54 -22.60 -20.50
C LYS A 801 -0.20 -21.97 -21.85
N ILE A 802 -1.21 -21.47 -22.57
CA ILE A 802 -1.00 -20.77 -23.85
C ILE A 802 -0.08 -19.56 -23.66
N ARG A 803 -0.30 -18.74 -22.61
CA ARG A 803 0.58 -17.61 -22.28
C ARG A 803 2.00 -18.07 -21.94
N THR A 804 2.14 -19.17 -21.20
CA THR A 804 3.46 -19.75 -20.86
C THR A 804 4.23 -20.16 -22.11
N GLU A 805 3.58 -20.81 -23.08
CA GLU A 805 4.19 -21.13 -24.37
C GLU A 805 4.49 -19.87 -25.19
N ALA A 806 3.59 -18.89 -25.21
CA ALA A 806 3.82 -17.63 -25.90
C ALA A 806 5.05 -16.87 -25.38
N LEU A 807 5.32 -16.93 -24.07
CA LEU A 807 6.52 -16.34 -23.45
C LEU A 807 7.84 -16.98 -23.91
N LYS A 808 7.81 -18.16 -24.54
CA LYS A 808 9.00 -18.81 -25.12
C LYS A 808 9.34 -18.28 -26.52
N ILE A 809 8.46 -17.50 -27.15
CA ILE A 809 8.71 -16.88 -28.45
C ILE A 809 9.88 -15.90 -28.33
N LYS A 810 10.98 -16.14 -29.07
CA LYS A 810 12.20 -15.31 -29.03
C LYS A 810 12.01 -13.90 -29.57
N ASN A 811 11.19 -13.73 -30.63
CA ASN A 811 10.90 -12.41 -31.18
C ASN A 811 9.94 -11.66 -30.24
N ILE A 812 10.43 -10.61 -29.58
CA ILE A 812 9.68 -9.92 -28.53
C ILE A 812 8.40 -9.24 -29.04
N GLU A 813 8.40 -8.68 -30.24
CA GLU A 813 7.18 -8.07 -30.81
C GLU A 813 6.15 -9.15 -31.14
N LYS A 814 6.57 -10.27 -31.73
CA LYS A 814 5.66 -11.39 -31.98
C LYS A 814 5.12 -12.00 -30.67
N GLN A 815 5.96 -12.11 -29.65
CA GLN A 815 5.56 -12.54 -28.31
C GLN A 815 4.44 -11.66 -27.77
N TYR A 816 4.63 -10.33 -27.79
CA TYR A 816 3.63 -9.39 -27.30
C TYR A 816 2.37 -9.37 -28.16
N GLU A 817 2.48 -9.45 -29.48
CA GLU A 817 1.33 -9.58 -30.38
C GLU A 817 0.49 -10.81 -30.03
N THR A 818 1.13 -11.97 -29.81
CA THR A 818 0.45 -13.21 -29.44
C THR A 818 -0.23 -13.09 -28.07
N LEU A 819 0.46 -12.55 -27.06
CA LEU A 819 -0.13 -12.31 -25.73
C LEU A 819 -1.36 -11.38 -25.81
N ILE A 820 -1.28 -10.33 -26.63
CA ILE A 820 -2.41 -9.41 -26.86
C ILE A 820 -3.55 -10.09 -27.63
N ASP A 821 -3.26 -10.97 -28.60
CA ASP A 821 -4.28 -11.72 -29.36
C ASP A 821 -5.08 -12.63 -28.41
N ILE A 822 -4.41 -13.33 -27.47
CA ILE A 822 -5.05 -14.17 -26.45
C ILE A 822 -6.06 -13.36 -25.63
N GLU A 823 -5.66 -12.20 -25.11
CA GLU A 823 -6.56 -11.36 -24.31
C GLU A 823 -7.70 -10.77 -25.15
N LYS A 824 -7.49 -10.48 -26.43
CA LYS A 824 -8.58 -10.03 -27.32
C LYS A 824 -9.61 -11.14 -27.54
N THR A 825 -9.16 -12.38 -27.75
CA THR A 825 -10.05 -13.54 -27.85
C THR A 825 -10.89 -13.72 -26.59
N ILE A 826 -10.26 -13.69 -25.41
CA ILE A 826 -10.97 -13.83 -24.12
C ILE A 826 -11.92 -12.65 -23.89
N LYS A 827 -11.44 -11.41 -24.09
CA LYS A 827 -12.25 -10.19 -23.94
C LYS A 827 -13.52 -10.25 -24.77
N PHE A 828 -13.42 -10.78 -25.97
CA PHE A 828 -14.57 -10.94 -26.85
C PHE A 828 -15.60 -11.91 -26.25
N ALA A 829 -15.17 -13.13 -25.93
CA ALA A 829 -16.02 -14.16 -25.34
C ALA A 829 -16.70 -13.66 -24.05
N VAL A 830 -15.95 -12.95 -23.20
CA VAL A 830 -16.44 -12.37 -21.94
C VAL A 830 -17.57 -11.36 -22.17
N LYS A 831 -17.48 -10.48 -23.18
CA LYS A 831 -18.56 -9.50 -23.45
C LYS A 831 -19.89 -10.20 -23.73
N TRP A 832 -19.85 -11.27 -24.51
CA TRP A 832 -21.04 -12.03 -24.86
C TRP A 832 -21.59 -12.77 -23.63
N MET A 833 -20.71 -13.44 -22.89
CA MET A 833 -21.07 -14.18 -21.69
C MET A 833 -21.74 -13.30 -20.64
N VAL A 834 -21.22 -12.07 -20.42
CA VAL A 834 -21.85 -11.08 -19.52
C VAL A 834 -23.27 -10.75 -19.96
N LYS A 835 -23.46 -10.36 -21.23
CA LYS A 835 -24.79 -10.02 -21.76
C LYS A 835 -25.79 -11.16 -21.56
N THR A 836 -25.32 -12.40 -21.72
CA THR A 836 -26.18 -13.57 -21.56
C THR A 836 -26.49 -13.89 -20.10
N LEU A 837 -25.49 -13.82 -19.21
CA LEU A 837 -25.66 -14.06 -17.78
C LEU A 837 -26.58 -13.02 -17.12
N GLU A 838 -26.59 -11.78 -17.61
CA GLU A 838 -27.52 -10.75 -17.13
C GLU A 838 -28.99 -11.04 -17.47
N ASN A 839 -29.24 -11.76 -18.56
CA ASN A 839 -30.57 -11.96 -19.14
C ASN A 839 -31.08 -13.41 -19.03
N SER A 840 -30.34 -14.30 -18.36
CA SER A 840 -30.68 -15.72 -18.25
C SER A 840 -30.59 -16.22 -16.81
N SER A 841 -31.26 -17.34 -16.53
CA SER A 841 -31.17 -18.06 -15.26
C SER A 841 -29.94 -18.98 -15.18
N VAL A 842 -29.06 -18.96 -16.20
CA VAL A 842 -27.91 -19.86 -16.30
C VAL A 842 -26.81 -19.41 -15.34
N LYS A 843 -26.34 -20.34 -14.50
CA LYS A 843 -25.21 -20.08 -13.59
C LYS A 843 -23.89 -20.05 -14.37
N PRO A 844 -23.00 -19.06 -14.15
CA PRO A 844 -21.70 -18.98 -14.82
C PRO A 844 -20.87 -20.26 -14.71
N LEU A 845 -20.88 -20.90 -13.55
CA LEU A 845 -20.09 -22.10 -13.31
C LEU A 845 -20.57 -23.32 -14.11
N LEU A 846 -21.76 -23.31 -14.72
CA LEU A 846 -22.17 -24.40 -15.63
C LEU A 846 -21.21 -24.53 -16.79
N PHE A 847 -20.72 -23.41 -17.32
CA PHE A 847 -19.87 -23.41 -18.51
C PHE A 847 -18.57 -24.18 -18.31
N ILE A 848 -18.04 -24.24 -17.08
CA ILE A 848 -16.79 -24.96 -16.79
C ILE A 848 -16.93 -26.47 -16.97
N THR A 849 -18.14 -27.01 -16.80
CA THR A 849 -18.41 -28.45 -16.95
C THR A 849 -18.21 -28.94 -18.38
N TYR A 850 -18.22 -28.02 -19.36
CA TYR A 850 -17.97 -28.34 -20.77
C TYR A 850 -16.48 -28.34 -21.14
N LYS A 851 -15.56 -28.12 -20.19
CA LYS A 851 -14.11 -28.07 -20.48
C LYS A 851 -13.60 -29.33 -21.17
N ASP A 852 -13.97 -30.50 -20.65
CA ASP A 852 -13.53 -31.79 -21.23
C ASP A 852 -14.15 -32.05 -22.60
N GLU A 853 -15.42 -31.66 -22.79
CA GLU A 853 -16.10 -31.72 -24.10
C GLU A 853 -15.37 -30.82 -25.13
N VAL A 854 -15.01 -29.59 -24.76
CA VAL A 854 -14.19 -28.68 -25.59
C VAL A 854 -12.83 -29.29 -25.91
N LYS A 855 -12.15 -29.87 -24.92
CA LYS A 855 -10.83 -30.49 -25.12
C LYS A 855 -10.89 -31.69 -26.07
N SER A 856 -11.94 -32.51 -25.96
CA SER A 856 -12.16 -33.66 -26.85
C SER A 856 -12.32 -33.25 -28.32
N ILE A 857 -12.92 -32.08 -28.56
CA ILE A 857 -13.14 -31.51 -29.88
C ILE A 857 -11.85 -30.92 -30.48
N ILE A 858 -11.09 -30.20 -29.65
CA ILE A 858 -9.91 -29.46 -30.09
C ILE A 858 -8.73 -30.40 -30.35
N GLY A 859 -8.67 -31.50 -29.60
CA GLY A 859 -7.61 -32.50 -29.65
C GLY A 859 -6.46 -32.19 -28.70
N ASN A 860 -5.42 -33.02 -28.76
CA ASN A 860 -4.19 -32.85 -27.98
C ASN A 860 -3.07 -32.29 -28.87
N GLY A 861 -2.15 -31.52 -28.29
CA GLY A 861 -1.05 -30.88 -29.02
C GLY A 861 -0.38 -29.78 -28.22
N ASN A 862 0.51 -29.01 -28.85
CA ASN A 862 1.06 -27.80 -28.25
C ASN A 862 -0.06 -26.75 -28.08
N GLU A 863 -0.21 -26.23 -26.85
CA GLU A 863 -1.32 -25.32 -26.50
C GLU A 863 -1.36 -24.06 -27.37
N LEU A 864 -0.19 -23.53 -27.76
CA LEU A 864 -0.12 -22.34 -28.60
C LEU A 864 -0.52 -22.62 -30.05
N GLU A 865 -0.13 -23.78 -30.60
CA GLU A 865 -0.54 -24.20 -31.94
C GLU A 865 -2.04 -24.49 -32.01
N LEU A 866 -2.58 -25.16 -30.98
CA LEU A 866 -4.00 -25.37 -30.83
C LEU A 866 -4.75 -24.04 -30.73
N TYR A 867 -4.23 -23.09 -29.94
CA TYR A 867 -4.80 -21.75 -29.87
C TYR A 867 -4.84 -21.06 -31.23
N GLU A 868 -3.73 -21.03 -31.97
CA GLU A 868 -3.70 -20.37 -33.28
C GLU A 868 -4.70 -21.01 -34.27
N LYS A 869 -4.89 -22.33 -34.19
CA LYS A 869 -5.86 -23.08 -35.00
C LYS A 869 -7.31 -22.81 -34.61
N TRP A 870 -7.60 -22.64 -33.32
CA TRP A 870 -8.96 -22.60 -32.77
C TRP A 870 -9.38 -21.26 -32.18
N LYS A 871 -8.56 -20.21 -32.23
CA LYS A 871 -8.85 -18.91 -31.58
C LYS A 871 -10.14 -18.23 -32.03
N ASP A 872 -10.55 -18.40 -33.27
CA ASP A 872 -11.84 -17.86 -33.73
C ASP A 872 -13.00 -18.65 -33.15
N PHE A 873 -12.85 -19.96 -32.95
CA PHE A 873 -13.84 -20.80 -32.26
C PHE A 873 -13.98 -20.42 -30.77
N TYR A 874 -12.87 -20.15 -30.08
CA TYR A 874 -12.89 -19.74 -28.67
C TYR A 874 -13.73 -18.49 -28.40
N LYS A 875 -13.82 -17.55 -29.36
CA LYS A 875 -14.66 -16.36 -29.26
C LYS A 875 -16.15 -16.69 -29.12
N PHE A 876 -16.59 -17.80 -29.71
CA PHE A 876 -17.99 -18.23 -29.76
C PHE A 876 -18.37 -19.27 -28.70
N LEU A 877 -17.42 -19.77 -27.91
CA LEU A 877 -17.68 -20.80 -26.90
C LEU A 877 -18.88 -20.47 -25.99
N PRO A 878 -18.97 -19.26 -25.38
CA PRO A 878 -20.12 -18.89 -24.57
C PRO A 878 -21.45 -19.03 -25.33
N ALA A 879 -21.49 -18.63 -26.60
CA ALA A 879 -22.67 -18.70 -27.44
C ALA A 879 -23.10 -20.14 -27.74
N MET A 880 -22.13 -20.99 -28.05
CA MET A 880 -22.38 -22.40 -28.32
C MET A 880 -22.91 -23.12 -27.08
N PHE A 881 -22.35 -22.84 -25.91
CA PHE A 881 -22.82 -23.44 -24.67
C PHE A 881 -24.23 -23.01 -24.29
N MET A 882 -24.60 -21.77 -24.59
CA MET A 882 -25.97 -21.31 -24.39
C MET A 882 -26.94 -21.96 -25.36
N ILE A 883 -26.56 -22.10 -26.63
CA ILE A 883 -27.36 -22.85 -27.61
C ILE A 883 -27.50 -24.31 -27.16
N LYS A 884 -26.43 -24.93 -26.64
CA LYS A 884 -26.46 -26.28 -26.07
C LYS A 884 -27.48 -26.36 -24.93
N HIS A 885 -27.47 -25.40 -24.02
CA HIS A 885 -28.40 -25.38 -22.89
C HIS A 885 -29.84 -25.10 -23.31
N GLU A 886 -30.06 -24.13 -24.20
CA GLU A 886 -31.38 -23.68 -24.66
C GLU A 886 -32.08 -24.75 -25.53
N TYR A 887 -31.32 -25.47 -26.35
CA TYR A 887 -31.85 -26.42 -27.34
C TYR A 887 -31.51 -27.89 -27.07
N ASN A 888 -30.80 -28.19 -25.97
CA ASN A 888 -30.36 -29.53 -25.59
C ASN A 888 -29.61 -30.29 -26.71
N LEU A 889 -28.68 -29.61 -27.40
CA LEU A 889 -27.89 -30.17 -28.51
C LEU A 889 -26.46 -30.54 -28.08
N GLU A 890 -25.83 -31.50 -28.74
CA GLU A 890 -24.41 -31.80 -28.54
C GLU A 890 -23.51 -30.63 -28.99
N LEU A 891 -22.43 -30.35 -28.25
CA LEU A 891 -21.53 -29.25 -28.59
C LEU A 891 -20.87 -29.47 -29.96
N LYS A 892 -20.59 -30.72 -30.31
CA LYS A 892 -20.05 -31.13 -31.61
C LYS A 892 -20.98 -30.74 -32.76
N THR A 893 -22.29 -30.97 -32.60
CA THR A 893 -23.32 -30.59 -33.59
C THR A 893 -23.38 -29.07 -33.75
N ILE A 894 -23.35 -28.32 -32.64
CA ILE A 894 -23.37 -26.85 -32.68
C ILE A 894 -22.09 -26.32 -33.34
N LEU A 895 -20.93 -26.90 -33.02
CA LEU A 895 -19.67 -26.53 -33.65
C LEU A 895 -19.68 -26.77 -35.16
N GLU A 896 -20.23 -27.91 -35.60
CA GLU A 896 -20.37 -28.18 -37.04
C GLU A 896 -21.32 -27.18 -37.70
N LEU A 897 -22.40 -26.79 -37.04
CA LEU A 897 -23.31 -25.74 -37.53
C LEU A 897 -22.57 -24.40 -37.69
N PHE A 898 -21.82 -23.98 -36.68
CA PHE A 898 -21.02 -22.75 -36.76
C PHE A 898 -19.98 -22.84 -37.89
N LYS A 899 -19.34 -23.99 -38.11
CA LYS A 899 -18.43 -24.20 -39.26
C LYS A 899 -19.15 -24.05 -40.60
N LEU A 900 -20.36 -24.59 -40.74
CA LEU A 900 -21.16 -24.44 -41.96
C LEU A 900 -21.52 -22.97 -42.22
N ILE A 901 -21.94 -22.24 -41.18
CA ILE A 901 -22.26 -20.79 -41.26
C ILE A 901 -21.01 -19.99 -41.65
N ILE A 902 -19.91 -20.19 -40.93
CA ILE A 902 -18.62 -19.51 -41.18
C ILE A 902 -18.15 -19.74 -42.63
N THR A 903 -18.33 -20.97 -43.14
CA THR A 903 -17.95 -21.34 -44.50
C THR A 903 -18.87 -20.69 -45.53
N LYS A 904 -20.20 -20.80 -45.33
CA LYS A 904 -21.21 -20.28 -46.26
C LYS A 904 -21.11 -18.77 -46.46
N PHE A 905 -20.97 -18.03 -45.36
CA PHE A 905 -20.87 -16.56 -45.37
C PHE A 905 -19.43 -16.05 -45.44
N LYS A 906 -18.44 -16.95 -45.63
CA LYS A 906 -17.02 -16.62 -45.76
C LYS A 906 -16.53 -15.70 -44.64
N ILE A 907 -16.99 -15.95 -43.42
CA ILE A 907 -16.73 -15.12 -42.23
C ILE A 907 -15.22 -14.96 -41.99
N ASN A 908 -14.44 -16.04 -42.18
CA ASN A 908 -12.98 -15.99 -42.07
C ASN A 908 -12.32 -15.02 -43.06
N LYS A 909 -12.91 -14.84 -44.25
CA LYS A 909 -12.43 -13.86 -45.24
C LYS A 909 -12.67 -12.44 -44.71
N ILE A 910 -13.86 -12.16 -44.20
CA ILE A 910 -14.22 -10.87 -43.61
C ILE A 910 -13.29 -10.55 -42.43
N LEU A 911 -13.15 -11.47 -41.47
CA LEU A 911 -12.28 -11.31 -40.30
C LEU A 911 -10.80 -11.13 -40.68
N LYS A 912 -10.31 -11.84 -41.71
CA LYS A 912 -8.95 -11.67 -42.22
C LYS A 912 -8.73 -10.30 -42.85
N GLU A 913 -9.69 -9.79 -43.63
CA GLU A 913 -9.60 -8.47 -44.25
C GLU A 913 -9.70 -7.36 -43.21
N ILE A 914 -10.60 -7.49 -42.24
CA ILE A 914 -10.63 -6.67 -41.03
C ILE A 914 -9.24 -6.65 -40.39
N LYS A 915 -8.65 -7.82 -40.07
CA LYS A 915 -7.35 -7.95 -39.40
C LYS A 915 -6.21 -7.30 -40.17
N THR A 916 -6.12 -7.53 -41.49
CA THR A 916 -5.05 -7.02 -42.36
C THR A 916 -5.21 -5.53 -42.71
N THR A 917 -6.40 -4.98 -42.60
CA THR A 917 -6.63 -3.54 -42.75
C THR A 917 -6.03 -2.79 -41.56
N LYS A 918 -4.97 -2.01 -41.83
CA LYS A 918 -4.36 -1.12 -40.84
C LYS A 918 -5.27 0.10 -40.63
N PRO A 919 -5.74 0.36 -39.40
CA PRO A 919 -6.52 1.55 -39.12
C PRO A 919 -5.65 2.80 -39.30
N LYS A 920 -6.14 3.82 -39.99
CA LYS A 920 -5.42 5.09 -40.19
C LYS A 920 -5.55 6.02 -38.99
N ASN A 921 -6.63 5.86 -38.23
CA ASN A 921 -6.95 6.69 -37.07
C ASN A 921 -7.76 5.88 -36.05
N ARG A 922 -8.19 6.53 -34.97
CA ARG A 922 -8.99 5.90 -33.92
C ARG A 922 -10.39 5.48 -34.38
N ILE A 923 -11.03 6.25 -35.27
CA ILE A 923 -12.36 5.94 -35.81
C ILE A 923 -12.30 4.60 -36.55
N ASP A 924 -11.27 4.42 -37.38
CA ASP A 924 -11.01 3.15 -38.07
C ASP A 924 -10.83 1.98 -37.10
N LYS A 925 -10.13 2.19 -35.97
CA LYS A 925 -9.95 1.15 -34.94
C LYS A 925 -11.28 0.78 -34.26
N ASN A 926 -12.09 1.77 -33.90
CA ASN A 926 -13.41 1.53 -33.29
C ASN A 926 -14.36 0.85 -34.29
N LEU A 927 -14.36 1.30 -35.54
CA LEU A 927 -15.17 0.73 -36.61
C LEU A 927 -14.78 -0.74 -36.85
N LYS A 928 -13.49 -1.05 -36.89
CA LYS A 928 -12.99 -2.44 -36.97
C LYS A 928 -13.56 -3.32 -35.85
N GLU A 929 -13.52 -2.86 -34.60
CA GLU A 929 -14.09 -3.58 -33.45
C GLU A 929 -15.62 -3.68 -33.51
N GLU A 930 -16.32 -2.73 -34.12
CA GLU A 930 -17.78 -2.79 -34.33
C GLU A 930 -18.15 -3.80 -35.42
N ILE A 931 -17.43 -3.82 -36.54
CA ILE A 931 -17.66 -4.76 -37.63
C ILE A 931 -17.46 -6.20 -37.15
N GLU A 932 -16.37 -6.47 -36.43
CA GLU A 932 -16.13 -7.79 -35.80
C GLU A 932 -17.35 -8.21 -34.96
N ARG A 933 -17.83 -7.31 -34.08
CA ARG A 933 -19.01 -7.56 -33.25
C ARG A 933 -20.29 -7.87 -34.03
N LEU A 934 -20.57 -7.12 -35.10
CA LEU A 934 -21.75 -7.34 -35.93
C LEU A 934 -21.67 -8.70 -36.64
N ILE A 935 -20.52 -9.02 -37.22
CA ILE A 935 -20.28 -10.30 -37.88
C ILE A 935 -20.44 -11.47 -36.91
N GLU A 936 -19.95 -11.31 -35.68
CA GLU A 936 -20.04 -12.34 -34.66
C GLU A 936 -21.48 -12.48 -34.12
N TYR A 937 -22.21 -11.38 -33.93
CA TYR A 937 -23.64 -11.39 -33.61
C TYR A 937 -24.47 -12.06 -34.70
N PHE A 938 -24.14 -11.81 -35.97
CA PHE A 938 -24.75 -12.47 -37.13
C PHE A 938 -24.62 -13.98 -37.03
N VAL A 939 -23.39 -14.51 -36.89
CA VAL A 939 -23.13 -15.95 -36.85
C VAL A 939 -23.95 -16.65 -35.76
N ILE A 940 -24.02 -16.04 -34.58
CA ILE A 940 -24.73 -16.61 -33.42
C ILE A 940 -26.24 -16.60 -33.65
N THR A 941 -26.78 -15.48 -34.12
CA THR A 941 -28.23 -15.31 -34.31
C THR A 941 -28.73 -16.19 -35.45
N PHE A 942 -27.97 -16.24 -36.55
CA PHE A 942 -28.24 -17.14 -37.67
C PHE A 942 -28.23 -18.61 -37.25
N ALA A 943 -27.30 -19.02 -36.36
CA ALA A 943 -27.28 -20.37 -35.82
C ALA A 943 -28.59 -20.71 -35.07
N LYS A 944 -29.09 -19.78 -34.26
CA LYS A 944 -30.37 -19.97 -33.55
C LYS A 944 -31.56 -20.06 -34.51
N GLU A 945 -31.60 -19.25 -35.56
CA GLU A 945 -32.65 -19.32 -36.57
C GLU A 945 -32.67 -20.65 -37.33
N VAL A 946 -31.49 -21.18 -37.68
CA VAL A 946 -31.38 -22.50 -38.31
C VAL A 946 -31.95 -23.58 -37.38
N ILE A 947 -31.62 -23.52 -36.09
CA ILE A 947 -32.09 -24.49 -35.08
C ILE A 947 -33.60 -24.38 -34.86
N ASN A 948 -34.14 -23.16 -34.80
CA ASN A 948 -35.58 -22.90 -34.64
C ASN A 948 -36.41 -23.22 -35.89
N SER A 949 -35.77 -23.54 -37.02
CA SER A 949 -36.51 -23.82 -38.25
C SER A 949 -37.28 -25.14 -38.15
N ASN A 950 -38.51 -25.16 -38.69
CA ASN A 950 -39.41 -26.33 -38.66
C ASN A 950 -38.84 -27.62 -39.31
N LYS A 951 -37.65 -27.57 -39.92
CA LYS A 951 -36.97 -28.70 -40.59
C LYS A 951 -35.57 -28.97 -40.02
N PHE A 952 -35.27 -28.47 -38.82
CA PHE A 952 -34.01 -28.76 -38.15
C PHE A 952 -34.01 -30.20 -37.62
N ASP A 953 -33.02 -30.97 -38.02
CA ASP A 953 -32.73 -32.32 -37.52
C ASP A 953 -31.23 -32.40 -37.23
N SER A 954 -30.89 -32.60 -35.96
CA SER A 954 -29.52 -32.66 -35.49
C SER A 954 -28.75 -33.86 -36.04
N SER A 955 -29.45 -34.95 -36.37
CA SER A 955 -28.85 -36.16 -36.97
C SER A 955 -28.50 -35.99 -38.45
N SER A 956 -29.14 -35.02 -39.12
CA SER A 956 -28.90 -34.68 -40.54
C SER A 956 -28.55 -33.20 -40.76
N LEU A 957 -27.74 -32.63 -39.85
CA LEU A 957 -27.42 -31.19 -39.76
C LEU A 957 -27.10 -30.51 -41.10
N LYS A 958 -26.24 -31.10 -41.95
CA LYS A 958 -25.87 -30.53 -43.25
C LYS A 958 -27.09 -30.34 -44.16
N LYS A 959 -28.02 -31.30 -44.16
CA LYS A 959 -29.24 -31.27 -44.97
C LYS A 959 -30.20 -30.21 -44.42
N SER A 960 -30.38 -30.14 -43.10
CA SER A 960 -31.18 -29.08 -42.47
C SER A 960 -30.64 -27.69 -42.77
N PHE A 961 -29.32 -27.49 -42.63
CA PHE A 961 -28.67 -26.22 -42.97
C PHE A 961 -28.86 -25.85 -44.46
N GLN A 962 -28.63 -26.79 -45.38
CA GLN A 962 -28.84 -26.55 -46.81
C GLN A 962 -30.29 -26.19 -47.14
N THR A 963 -31.26 -26.90 -46.54
CA THR A 963 -32.69 -26.63 -46.73
C THR A 963 -33.07 -25.23 -46.24
N TYR A 964 -32.54 -24.83 -45.08
CA TYR A 964 -32.76 -23.49 -44.55
C TYR A 964 -32.16 -22.42 -45.47
N ILE A 965 -30.88 -22.57 -45.84
CA ILE A 965 -30.18 -21.65 -46.73
C ILE A 965 -30.86 -21.52 -48.10
N SER A 966 -31.40 -22.61 -48.67
CA SER A 966 -32.10 -22.55 -49.96
C SER A 966 -33.37 -21.69 -49.91
N ARG A 967 -34.05 -21.63 -48.78
CA ARG A 967 -35.26 -20.80 -48.60
C ARG A 967 -34.92 -19.33 -48.44
N LYS A 968 -33.74 -19.05 -47.88
CA LYS A 968 -33.21 -17.72 -47.62
C LYS A 968 -32.24 -17.25 -48.71
N LYS A 969 -32.19 -17.95 -49.86
CA LYS A 969 -31.19 -17.72 -50.91
C LYS A 969 -31.23 -16.27 -51.40
N ASP A 970 -32.41 -15.79 -51.78
CA ASP A 970 -32.61 -14.46 -52.36
C ASP A 970 -32.30 -13.32 -51.37
N GLU A 971 -32.39 -13.57 -50.06
CA GLU A 971 -32.08 -12.58 -49.02
C GLU A 971 -30.56 -12.34 -48.84
N TYR A 972 -29.75 -13.36 -49.11
CA TYR A 972 -28.31 -13.37 -48.80
C TYR A 972 -27.39 -13.50 -50.03
N GLU A 973 -27.92 -13.79 -51.22
CA GLU A 973 -27.12 -14.02 -52.44
C GLU A 973 -26.30 -12.78 -52.82
N ASP A 974 -26.91 -11.60 -52.87
CA ASP A 974 -26.24 -10.32 -53.18
C ASP A 974 -25.11 -10.00 -52.19
N ILE A 975 -25.34 -10.25 -50.90
CA ILE A 975 -24.34 -10.02 -49.84
C ILE A 975 -23.15 -10.97 -50.01
N ILE A 976 -23.41 -12.24 -50.37
CA ILE A 976 -22.35 -13.23 -50.63
C ILE A 976 -21.54 -12.85 -51.87
N GLU A 977 -22.18 -12.31 -52.91
CA GLU A 977 -21.48 -11.78 -54.08
C GLU A 977 -20.60 -10.57 -53.73
N GLU A 978 -21.11 -9.64 -52.91
CA GLU A 978 -20.34 -8.50 -52.41
C GLU A 978 -19.11 -8.97 -51.60
N ILE A 979 -19.28 -9.97 -50.72
CA ILE A 979 -18.18 -10.61 -49.99
C ILE A 979 -17.15 -11.23 -50.96
N ASN A 980 -17.59 -11.76 -52.11
CA ASN A 980 -16.69 -12.28 -53.14
C ASN A 980 -15.89 -11.16 -53.81
N GLY A 981 -16.55 -10.02 -54.06
CA GLY A 981 -16.03 -8.80 -54.66
C GLY A 981 -14.92 -8.07 -53.89
N ILE A 982 -14.73 -8.36 -52.59
CA ILE A 982 -13.71 -7.71 -51.71
C ILE A 982 -12.28 -7.68 -52.29
N LYS A 983 -11.94 -8.53 -53.28
CA LYS A 983 -10.63 -8.51 -53.96
C LYS A 983 -10.46 -7.38 -55.00
N LYS A 984 -11.53 -6.77 -55.52
CA LYS A 984 -11.49 -5.87 -56.69
C LYS A 984 -11.49 -4.38 -56.37
N GLU A 985 -11.98 -3.96 -55.20
CA GLU A 985 -12.07 -2.55 -54.82
C GLU A 985 -11.15 -2.18 -53.64
N LYS A 986 -10.78 -0.90 -53.55
CA LYS A 986 -9.90 -0.37 -52.49
C LYS A 986 -10.45 -0.73 -51.10
N LYS A 987 -9.72 -1.64 -50.43
CA LYS A 987 -9.76 -2.03 -49.00
C LYS A 987 -10.22 -0.89 -48.07
N SER A 988 -11.53 -0.75 -47.87
CA SER A 988 -12.08 0.25 -46.94
C SER A 988 -12.87 -0.45 -45.83
N LEU A 989 -12.67 0.00 -44.59
CA LEU A 989 -13.49 -0.43 -43.46
C LEU A 989 -14.97 -0.09 -43.67
N VAL A 990 -15.27 0.88 -44.54
CA VAL A 990 -16.63 1.27 -44.93
C VAL A 990 -17.33 0.13 -45.66
N LEU A 991 -16.69 -0.52 -46.64
CA LEU A 991 -17.25 -1.69 -47.34
C LEU A 991 -17.50 -2.84 -46.36
N LEU A 992 -16.51 -3.14 -45.50
CA LEU A 992 -16.67 -4.20 -44.49
C LEU A 992 -17.80 -3.89 -43.50
N SER A 993 -17.99 -2.60 -43.16
CA SER A 993 -19.12 -2.15 -42.35
C SER A 993 -20.44 -2.27 -43.08
N HIS A 994 -20.50 -1.97 -44.37
CA HIS A 994 -21.71 -2.17 -45.16
C HIS A 994 -22.12 -3.63 -45.17
N ILE A 995 -21.19 -4.54 -45.52
CA ILE A 995 -21.43 -5.99 -45.52
C ILE A 995 -21.94 -6.47 -44.15
N ALA A 996 -21.28 -6.08 -43.06
CA ALA A 996 -21.69 -6.48 -41.72
C ALA A 996 -23.08 -5.96 -41.35
N ASN A 997 -23.40 -4.70 -41.68
CA ASN A 997 -24.73 -4.14 -41.46
C ASN A 997 -25.79 -4.83 -42.31
N SER A 998 -25.50 -5.12 -43.58
CA SER A 998 -26.42 -5.82 -44.49
C SER A 998 -26.76 -7.22 -43.97
N LEU A 999 -25.77 -7.97 -43.48
CA LEU A 999 -25.99 -9.27 -42.84
C LEU A 999 -26.93 -9.16 -41.62
N ILE A 1000 -26.77 -8.13 -40.78
CA ILE A 1000 -27.65 -7.91 -39.63
C ILE A 1000 -29.04 -7.46 -40.03
N LEU A 1001 -29.16 -6.59 -41.03
CA LEU A 1001 -30.46 -6.12 -41.52
C LEU A 1001 -31.32 -7.26 -42.05
N GLN A 1002 -30.73 -8.26 -42.72
CA GLN A 1002 -31.49 -9.44 -43.18
C GLN A 1002 -31.91 -10.37 -42.05
N LEU A 1003 -31.15 -10.44 -40.96
CA LEU A 1003 -31.57 -11.18 -39.75
C LEU A 1003 -32.73 -10.51 -39.00
N LEU A 1004 -32.86 -9.18 -39.11
CA LEU A 1004 -33.91 -8.44 -38.40
C LEU A 1004 -35.23 -8.36 -39.18
N LYS A 1005 -35.22 -8.74 -40.46
CA LYS A 1005 -36.40 -8.83 -41.33
C LYS A 1005 -36.99 -10.23 -41.25
#